data_AF-A0A8C6KUY1-F1
#
_entry.id   AF-A0A8C6KUY1-F1
#
_cell.length_a   1.000
_cell.length_b   1.000
_cell.length_c   1.000
_cell.angle_alpha   90.00
_cell.angle_beta   90.00
_cell.angle_gamma   90.00
#
_symmetry.space_group_name_H-M   'P 1'
#
loop_
_entity.id
_entity.type
_entity.pdbx_description
1 polymer ?
#
loop_
_entity_poly.entity_id
_entity_poly.type
_entity_poly.pdbx_seq_one_letter_code
_entity_poly.pdbx_strand_id
1 'polypeptide(L)'
;SSQSHTLTHYTSLTHSYPSQQEPVVALCPSPCQCEEDGIFMTVDCSEMGLPSVPLNLSPLTTYLDLSMNNISEIQPRAFHRLHLLSELRISGNQLKYISGQALQGLHNLKVLMLQNNQLERLPDDAPWDLPNLLSLRLDANLLSEVPAEAFRGVRSLRHLWLDDNSLTEIPVMALDSLPSLQAMTLALNQITHIPDYAFTNLSALVNVTKRNFCSTWNNLNYNDLQEFPVAIRTLSKLQELGFHNNNIKAIPERAFVGNPQLQTIHFYENPIQFVGKSAFQFLPKLHTLSLNGATQIQEFPDLKGTTSLEIFGETQQRIMQQGEFFNYQLSLDSLSCFSVSDLSWNMIEWIHPDAFASLHSLIKLDLTENRLSSLPVAGLVGLTHLKLRGNKELYEAFSTDHFPHMRVIEMPFAYQCCIYASCDSYKQTTQWDTDLSIPHDDLHKRTVAMYPIHGDSNYDPDLEEFQLEIEESKTLTSVQCTPIPGPFRPCDSLLGSWIVRVGLWTISLVSLLGNLILFLSLFGSSGYLSPLRFNVACMGATNLLTGVCTCTLVLVDAFTMGDFSLYGARWEGGPGCQATGWVWVFASEASVLLLTLAAVQCGISVTCARAYGKSSSFGSVRTCAFFCLILSLTLASLPLLGVGEYGSSPFCLPSPLPTPSPRLPFSLAFPLALIMMNTLCLLIVTGSYIRLYWELLRGECEGLWDCAMIKHVAWLIFTNGLLYVPVAFLSLCSLLGLLSLGEEVLKSVLLLLQPLPSCLNPLLFLLFTRDHSQFFWSRPKAHPQLRRDRTLDSLVSVGTERSSCSDSSTQVSLTDADTIHSVGSSTKPRLDPIRFSNYSSTSSVPLIPCQVPTLTAKEREKV
;
A
#
# COMPACT_ATOMS: atom_id res chain seq x y z
N SER A 1 -101.69 -63.11 13.80
CA SER A 1 -101.27 -63.96 12.66
C SER A 1 -99.78 -64.25 12.83
N SER A 2 -99.33 -65.49 13.09
CA SER A 2 -99.23 -66.64 12.14
C SER A 2 -98.31 -66.30 10.96
N GLN A 3 -97.21 -67.00 10.62
CA GLN A 3 -96.59 -68.30 10.98
C GLN A 3 -95.06 -68.13 10.67
N SER A 4 -94.05 -68.61 11.41
CA SER A 4 -93.64 -69.96 11.88
C SER A 4 -93.05 -70.90 10.81
N HIS A 5 -91.86 -71.47 11.12
CA HIS A 5 -91.16 -72.63 10.51
C HIS A 5 -90.27 -72.36 9.26
N THR A 6 -88.93 -72.59 9.26
CA THR A 6 -88.10 -73.83 9.45
C THR A 6 -88.35 -74.88 8.35
N LEU A 7 -87.39 -75.59 7.72
CA LEU A 7 -85.98 -76.00 7.96
C LEU A 7 -85.29 -76.18 6.57
N THR A 8 -83.97 -76.28 6.37
CA THR A 8 -83.10 -77.42 6.75
C THR A 8 -81.61 -77.09 6.57
N HIS A 9 -80.76 -77.65 7.43
CA HIS A 9 -79.30 -77.67 7.28
C HIS A 9 -78.84 -78.72 6.26
N TYR A 10 -77.69 -78.48 5.62
CA TYR A 10 -76.63 -79.48 5.55
C TYR A 10 -75.31 -78.86 6.00
N THR A 11 -74.55 -79.58 6.82
CA THR A 11 -73.31 -79.10 7.45
C THR A 11 -72.19 -80.13 7.29
N SER A 12 -71.03 -79.66 6.86
CA SER A 12 -69.71 -80.22 7.18
C SER A 12 -68.70 -79.07 7.09
N LEU A 13 -68.21 -78.53 8.22
CA LEU A 13 -66.96 -78.97 8.88
C LEU A 13 -65.73 -78.61 8.02
N THR A 14 -64.75 -77.78 8.42
CA THR A 14 -64.32 -77.14 9.70
C THR A 14 -63.51 -75.87 9.33
N HIS A 15 -63.31 -74.82 10.15
CA HIS A 15 -62.56 -74.82 11.41
C HIS A 15 -62.67 -73.49 12.19
N SER A 16 -62.77 -73.58 13.53
CA SER A 16 -62.33 -72.65 14.60
C SER A 16 -62.22 -71.11 14.38
N TYR A 17 -63.00 -70.37 15.17
CA TYR A 17 -62.69 -69.00 15.65
C TYR A 17 -61.34 -68.93 16.38
N PRO A 18 -60.72 -67.73 16.48
CA PRO A 18 -60.71 -67.09 17.80
C PRO A 18 -61.00 -65.56 17.81
N SER A 19 -61.46 -65.09 18.97
CA SER A 19 -61.33 -63.74 19.57
C SER A 19 -61.61 -62.47 18.75
N GLN A 20 -62.49 -61.63 19.30
CA GLN A 20 -62.59 -60.21 18.96
C GLN A 20 -61.27 -59.47 19.21
N GLN A 21 -60.87 -58.62 18.28
CA GLN A 21 -60.03 -57.46 18.51
C GLN A 21 -60.56 -56.31 17.64
N GLU A 22 -60.90 -55.19 18.26
CA GLU A 22 -61.07 -53.93 17.53
C GLU A 22 -59.71 -53.54 16.92
N PRO A 23 -59.68 -52.94 15.71
CA PRO A 23 -58.42 -52.67 15.04
C PRO A 23 -57.63 -51.62 15.80
N VAL A 24 -56.45 -52.00 16.28
CA VAL A 24 -55.47 -51.09 16.88
C VAL A 24 -55.14 -50.01 15.86
N VAL A 25 -55.41 -48.76 16.22
CA VAL A 25 -55.15 -47.58 15.39
C VAL A 25 -53.65 -47.47 15.13
N ALA A 26 -53.25 -47.33 13.87
CA ALA A 26 -51.87 -46.97 13.54
C ALA A 26 -51.58 -45.57 14.08
N LEU A 27 -50.76 -45.46 15.12
CA LEU A 27 -50.53 -44.20 15.84
C LEU A 27 -49.71 -43.17 15.04
N CYS A 28 -48.99 -43.61 14.01
CA CYS A 28 -48.15 -42.77 13.16
C CYS A 28 -48.71 -42.70 11.73
N PRO A 29 -48.91 -41.51 11.14
CA PRO A 29 -49.37 -41.39 9.76
C PRO A 29 -48.24 -41.70 8.76
N SER A 30 -48.39 -42.72 7.92
CA SER A 30 -47.48 -42.96 6.79
C SER A 30 -47.47 -41.76 5.82
N PRO A 31 -46.32 -41.29 5.29
CA PRO A 31 -44.96 -41.86 5.41
C PRO A 31 -44.11 -41.31 6.56
N CYS A 32 -44.70 -40.61 7.53
CA CYS A 32 -43.98 -39.98 8.63
C CYS A 32 -43.32 -41.00 9.57
N GLN A 33 -42.26 -40.56 10.25
CA GLN A 33 -41.64 -41.24 11.38
C GLN A 33 -42.24 -40.69 12.69
N CYS A 34 -42.45 -41.54 13.68
CA CYS A 34 -42.86 -41.13 15.01
C CYS A 34 -42.01 -41.81 16.07
N GLU A 35 -41.81 -41.14 17.20
CA GLU A 35 -41.09 -41.64 18.38
C GLU A 35 -41.90 -41.31 19.63
N GLU A 36 -41.88 -42.23 20.61
CA GLU A 36 -42.66 -42.14 21.85
C GLU A 36 -41.74 -41.79 23.02
N ASP A 37 -41.93 -40.59 23.60
CA ASP A 37 -41.26 -40.15 24.82
C ASP A 37 -42.23 -40.28 26.02
N GLY A 38 -42.27 -41.49 26.59
CA GLY A 38 -43.15 -41.84 27.71
C GLY A 38 -44.63 -41.89 27.32
N ILE A 39 -45.34 -40.78 27.51
CA ILE A 39 -46.75 -40.61 27.08
C ILE A 39 -46.91 -39.58 25.95
N PHE A 40 -45.81 -38.94 25.54
CA PHE A 40 -45.79 -37.93 24.50
C PHE A 40 -45.27 -38.52 23.20
N MET A 41 -45.62 -37.88 22.09
CA MET A 41 -45.22 -38.33 20.76
C MET A 41 -44.53 -37.21 19.99
N THR A 42 -43.37 -37.51 19.42
CA THR A 42 -42.75 -36.68 18.38
C THR A 42 -43.16 -37.25 17.03
N VAL A 43 -43.47 -36.37 16.08
CA VAL A 43 -43.89 -36.75 14.71
C VAL A 43 -43.06 -35.97 13.72
N ASP A 44 -42.30 -36.68 12.90
CA ASP A 44 -41.46 -36.14 11.84
C ASP A 44 -41.99 -36.59 10.47
N CYS A 45 -42.55 -35.63 9.74
CA CYS A 45 -43.04 -35.75 8.38
C CYS A 45 -42.20 -34.92 7.40
N SER A 46 -40.97 -34.53 7.76
CA SER A 46 -40.12 -33.66 6.95
C SER A 46 -39.62 -34.34 5.66
N GLU A 47 -39.40 -33.56 4.60
CA GLU A 47 -38.87 -34.02 3.29
C GLU A 47 -39.71 -35.09 2.55
N MET A 48 -40.95 -35.35 3.00
CA MET A 48 -41.83 -36.40 2.46
C MET A 48 -42.62 -36.00 1.20
N GLY A 49 -42.46 -34.77 0.68
CA GLY A 49 -43.18 -34.28 -0.50
C GLY A 49 -44.71 -34.15 -0.31
N LEU A 50 -45.18 -34.01 0.92
CA LEU A 50 -46.60 -34.00 1.27
C LEU A 50 -47.33 -32.79 0.64
N PRO A 51 -48.50 -32.98 0.00
CA PRO A 51 -49.29 -31.88 -0.55
C PRO A 51 -50.20 -31.20 0.49
N SER A 52 -50.40 -31.82 1.66
CA SER A 52 -51.29 -31.34 2.72
C SER A 52 -50.94 -31.95 4.09
N VAL A 53 -51.44 -31.36 5.18
CA VAL A 53 -51.24 -31.85 6.55
C VAL A 53 -51.86 -33.24 6.75
N PRO A 54 -51.16 -34.23 7.37
CA PRO A 54 -51.68 -35.57 7.58
C PRO A 54 -52.96 -35.65 8.42
N LEU A 55 -53.98 -36.32 7.87
CA LEU A 55 -55.31 -36.50 8.48
C LEU A 55 -55.38 -37.70 9.44
N ASN A 56 -54.48 -37.82 10.43
CA ASN A 56 -54.59 -38.76 11.58
C ASN A 56 -53.51 -38.54 12.67
N LEU A 57 -53.21 -37.28 13.02
CA LEU A 57 -52.21 -36.97 14.06
C LEU A 57 -52.73 -37.28 15.47
N SER A 58 -51.85 -37.84 16.32
CA SER A 58 -52.16 -38.22 17.70
C SER A 58 -52.40 -36.98 18.59
N PRO A 59 -53.45 -36.94 19.44
CA PRO A 59 -53.64 -35.85 20.41
C PRO A 59 -52.49 -35.71 21.44
N LEU A 60 -51.63 -36.73 21.55
CA LEU A 60 -50.46 -36.77 22.43
C LEU A 60 -49.19 -36.16 21.80
N THR A 61 -49.27 -35.69 20.55
CA THR A 61 -48.12 -35.10 19.84
C THR A 61 -47.69 -33.78 20.49
N THR A 62 -46.41 -33.72 20.89
CA THR A 62 -45.75 -32.54 21.49
C THR A 62 -44.82 -31.81 20.52
N TYR A 63 -44.31 -32.51 19.52
CA TYR A 63 -43.45 -31.99 18.45
C TYR A 63 -43.99 -32.49 17.10
N LEU A 64 -44.16 -31.59 16.13
CA LEU A 64 -44.58 -31.91 14.77
C LEU A 64 -43.71 -31.18 13.75
N ASP A 65 -42.97 -31.94 12.95
CA ASP A 65 -42.23 -31.43 11.79
C ASP A 65 -42.94 -31.76 10.48
N LEU A 66 -43.23 -30.74 9.69
CA LEU A 66 -43.81 -30.79 8.35
C LEU A 66 -42.90 -30.05 7.34
N SER A 67 -41.62 -29.85 7.68
CA SER A 67 -40.71 -29.03 6.87
C SER A 67 -40.36 -29.66 5.51
N MET A 68 -39.95 -28.84 4.55
CA MET A 68 -39.47 -29.28 3.22
C MET A 68 -40.49 -30.16 2.47
N ASN A 69 -41.77 -29.75 2.52
CA ASN A 69 -42.89 -30.43 1.86
C ASN A 69 -43.52 -29.53 0.77
N ASN A 70 -44.57 -30.03 0.10
CA ASN A 70 -45.28 -29.31 -0.95
C ASN A 70 -46.66 -28.79 -0.46
N ILE A 71 -46.76 -28.39 0.82
CA ILE A 71 -48.03 -27.91 1.40
C ILE A 71 -48.27 -26.47 0.93
N SER A 72 -49.39 -26.24 0.26
CA SER A 72 -49.80 -24.92 -0.25
C SER A 72 -50.88 -24.23 0.58
N GLU A 73 -51.71 -24.99 1.31
CA GLU A 73 -52.77 -24.49 2.19
C GLU A 73 -52.89 -25.36 3.45
N ILE A 74 -53.16 -24.71 4.60
CA ILE A 74 -53.54 -25.38 5.85
C ILE A 74 -55.04 -25.18 6.08
N GLN A 75 -55.79 -26.27 6.06
CA GLN A 75 -57.24 -26.25 6.26
C GLN A 75 -57.62 -25.72 7.67
N PRO A 76 -58.75 -25.00 7.82
CA PRO A 76 -59.24 -24.57 9.13
C PRO A 76 -59.35 -25.74 10.10
N ARG A 77 -58.88 -25.54 11.34
CA ARG A 77 -58.85 -26.53 12.43
C ARG A 77 -58.01 -27.78 12.17
N ALA A 78 -57.08 -27.77 11.21
CA ALA A 78 -56.18 -28.91 10.92
C ALA A 78 -55.48 -29.45 12.18
N PHE A 79 -55.05 -28.58 13.09
CA PHE A 79 -54.34 -28.96 14.32
C PHE A 79 -55.21 -28.95 15.59
N HIS A 80 -56.53 -28.82 15.47
CA HIS A 80 -57.41 -28.50 16.60
C HIS A 80 -57.39 -29.51 17.76
N ARG A 81 -57.00 -30.77 17.52
CA ARG A 81 -56.90 -31.82 18.56
C ARG A 81 -55.54 -31.86 19.26
N LEU A 82 -54.53 -31.12 18.77
CA LEU A 82 -53.14 -31.22 19.23
C LEU A 82 -52.85 -30.25 20.39
N HIS A 83 -53.65 -30.33 21.46
CA HIS A 83 -53.58 -29.40 22.57
C HIS A 83 -52.25 -29.45 23.35
N LEU A 84 -51.48 -30.53 23.22
CA LEU A 84 -50.18 -30.72 23.86
C LEU A 84 -48.99 -30.28 23.00
N LEU A 85 -49.23 -29.85 21.76
CA LEU A 85 -48.18 -29.45 20.82
C LEU A 85 -47.43 -28.23 21.35
N SER A 86 -46.12 -28.38 21.56
CA SER A 86 -45.20 -27.35 22.06
C SER A 86 -44.34 -26.77 20.94
N GLU A 87 -44.06 -27.52 19.88
CA GLU A 87 -43.29 -27.08 18.71
C GLU A 87 -43.91 -27.59 17.41
N LEU A 88 -44.07 -26.67 16.45
CA LEU A 88 -44.65 -26.91 15.13
C LEU A 88 -43.74 -26.29 14.07
N ARG A 89 -43.23 -27.13 13.17
CA ARG A 89 -42.40 -26.69 12.03
C ARG A 89 -43.12 -26.98 10.72
N ILE A 90 -43.23 -25.95 9.87
CA ILE A 90 -43.83 -26.02 8.53
C ILE A 90 -42.97 -25.19 7.54
N SER A 91 -41.67 -25.11 7.81
CA SER A 91 -40.70 -24.38 7.00
C SER A 91 -40.43 -25.05 5.64
N GLY A 92 -39.99 -24.30 4.62
CA GLY A 92 -39.68 -24.90 3.31
C GLY A 92 -40.91 -25.48 2.60
N ASN A 93 -42.03 -24.76 2.63
CA ASN A 93 -43.30 -25.16 2.01
C ASN A 93 -43.78 -24.07 1.01
N GLN A 94 -44.99 -24.22 0.46
CA GLN A 94 -45.57 -23.31 -0.54
C GLN A 94 -46.74 -22.50 0.03
N LEU A 95 -46.73 -22.24 1.34
CA LEU A 95 -47.80 -21.53 2.03
C LEU A 95 -47.80 -20.04 1.64
N LYS A 96 -48.93 -19.57 1.10
CA LYS A 96 -49.14 -18.14 0.78
C LYS A 96 -49.86 -17.35 1.88
N TYR A 97 -50.65 -18.04 2.70
CA TYR A 97 -51.46 -17.46 3.76
C TYR A 97 -51.81 -18.52 4.81
N ILE A 98 -51.89 -18.13 6.08
CA ILE A 98 -52.31 -19.00 7.19
C ILE A 98 -53.39 -18.29 8.01
N SER A 99 -54.63 -18.77 7.88
CA SER A 99 -55.76 -18.21 8.62
C SER A 99 -55.63 -18.42 10.14
N GLY A 100 -56.20 -17.51 10.94
CA GLY A 100 -56.32 -17.70 12.40
C GLY A 100 -56.95 -19.03 12.81
N GLN A 101 -57.89 -19.52 11.99
CA GLN A 101 -58.62 -20.77 12.26
C GLN A 101 -57.78 -22.03 11.98
N ALA A 102 -56.72 -21.95 11.17
CA ALA A 102 -55.83 -23.09 10.89
C ALA A 102 -55.07 -23.56 12.14
N LEU A 103 -54.60 -22.61 12.95
CA LEU A 103 -53.82 -22.86 14.18
C LEU A 103 -54.69 -22.91 15.47
N GLN A 104 -56.02 -22.87 15.34
CA GLN A 104 -56.95 -22.84 16.47
C GLN A 104 -56.85 -24.11 17.34
N GLY A 105 -56.60 -23.94 18.65
CA GLY A 105 -56.53 -25.02 19.65
C GLY A 105 -55.12 -25.36 20.15
N LEU A 106 -54.10 -24.77 19.54
CA LEU A 106 -52.68 -24.95 19.86
C LEU A 106 -52.22 -24.11 21.08
N HIS A 107 -52.97 -24.18 22.18
CA HIS A 107 -52.78 -23.29 23.33
C HIS A 107 -51.44 -23.47 24.07
N ASN A 108 -50.77 -24.62 23.94
CA ASN A 108 -49.46 -24.89 24.56
C ASN A 108 -48.27 -24.65 23.64
N LEU A 109 -48.50 -24.18 22.40
CA LEU A 109 -47.44 -23.98 21.41
C LEU A 109 -46.48 -22.89 21.87
N LYS A 110 -45.18 -23.22 21.91
CA LYS A 110 -44.09 -22.31 22.30
C LYS A 110 -43.24 -21.87 21.11
N VAL A 111 -43.10 -22.74 20.12
CA VAL A 111 -42.28 -22.51 18.93
C VAL A 111 -43.10 -22.79 17.67
N LEU A 112 -43.15 -21.80 16.78
CA LEU A 112 -43.76 -21.90 15.45
C LEU A 112 -42.73 -21.49 14.40
N MET A 113 -42.42 -22.41 13.49
CA MET A 113 -41.47 -22.21 12.40
C MET A 113 -42.17 -22.22 11.05
N LEU A 114 -42.18 -21.07 10.37
CA LEU A 114 -42.82 -20.85 9.07
C LEU A 114 -41.84 -20.29 8.02
N GLN A 115 -40.54 -20.31 8.30
CA GLN A 115 -39.53 -19.74 7.42
C GLN A 115 -39.41 -20.47 6.07
N ASN A 116 -38.91 -19.77 5.05
CA ASN A 116 -38.80 -20.31 3.68
C ASN A 116 -40.17 -20.79 3.15
N ASN A 117 -41.14 -19.89 3.13
CA ASN A 117 -42.47 -20.08 2.56
C ASN A 117 -42.76 -18.95 1.55
N GLN A 118 -44.01 -18.82 1.09
CA GLN A 118 -44.43 -17.79 0.15
C GLN A 118 -45.43 -16.82 0.80
N LEU A 119 -45.34 -16.60 2.12
CA LEU A 119 -46.33 -15.81 2.86
C LEU A 119 -46.31 -14.35 2.37
N GLU A 120 -47.39 -13.93 1.71
CA GLU A 120 -47.55 -12.57 1.17
C GLU A 120 -48.11 -11.61 2.25
N ARG A 121 -48.90 -12.14 3.20
CA ARG A 121 -49.47 -11.37 4.33
C ARG A 121 -49.80 -12.25 5.55
N LEU A 122 -49.86 -11.63 6.72
CA LEU A 122 -50.37 -12.22 7.96
C LEU A 122 -51.90 -12.01 8.09
N PRO A 123 -52.62 -12.72 8.98
CA PRO A 123 -54.08 -12.61 9.09
C PRO A 123 -54.55 -11.31 9.77
N ASP A 124 -55.38 -10.55 9.06
CA ASP A 124 -55.96 -9.26 9.50
C ASP A 124 -57.15 -9.44 10.48
N ASP A 125 -58.19 -10.14 10.02
CA ASP A 125 -59.51 -10.20 10.69
C ASP A 125 -59.58 -11.25 11.81
N ALA A 126 -58.65 -12.20 11.81
CA ALA A 126 -58.61 -13.35 12.70
C ALA A 126 -57.15 -13.67 13.07
N PRO A 127 -56.53 -12.90 13.99
CA PRO A 127 -55.15 -13.13 14.41
C PRO A 127 -54.98 -14.47 15.13
N TRP A 128 -53.75 -14.97 15.20
CA TRP A 128 -53.45 -16.24 15.85
C TRP A 128 -53.63 -16.17 17.37
N ASP A 129 -54.52 -17.02 17.92
CA ASP A 129 -54.73 -17.17 19.37
C ASP A 129 -53.77 -18.22 19.95
N LEU A 130 -52.51 -17.81 20.15
CA LEU A 130 -51.41 -18.66 20.63
C LEU A 130 -50.78 -18.03 21.88
N PRO A 131 -51.48 -18.05 23.04
CA PRO A 131 -51.14 -17.24 24.21
C PRO A 131 -49.81 -17.61 24.88
N ASN A 132 -49.31 -18.83 24.65
CA ASN A 132 -48.03 -19.32 25.20
C ASN A 132 -46.87 -19.30 24.18
N LEU A 133 -47.08 -18.75 22.98
CA LEU A 133 -46.03 -18.69 21.95
C LEU A 133 -44.88 -17.81 22.42
N LEU A 134 -43.65 -18.35 22.35
CA LEU A 134 -42.42 -17.67 22.76
C LEU A 134 -41.55 -17.30 21.55
N SER A 135 -41.67 -18.05 20.46
CA SER A 135 -40.73 -18.05 19.33
C SER A 135 -41.50 -18.20 18.02
N LEU A 136 -41.43 -17.19 17.15
CA LEU A 136 -42.15 -17.14 15.87
C LEU A 136 -41.20 -16.78 14.73
N ARG A 137 -40.91 -17.76 13.87
CA ARG A 137 -40.10 -17.55 12.65
C ARG A 137 -40.98 -17.32 11.42
N LEU A 138 -40.80 -16.16 10.80
CA LEU A 138 -41.43 -15.73 9.55
C LEU A 138 -40.38 -15.30 8.50
N ASP A 139 -39.12 -15.62 8.74
CA ASP A 139 -37.99 -15.26 7.87
C ASP A 139 -38.03 -15.98 6.51
N ALA A 140 -37.35 -15.43 5.49
CA ALA A 140 -37.38 -15.93 4.11
C ALA A 140 -38.83 -16.13 3.59
N ASN A 141 -39.57 -15.03 3.48
CA ASN A 141 -40.96 -14.98 3.02
C ASN A 141 -41.19 -13.75 2.11
N LEU A 142 -42.45 -13.50 1.72
CA LEU A 142 -42.83 -12.43 0.77
C LEU A 142 -43.65 -11.32 1.44
N LEU A 143 -43.51 -11.13 2.77
CA LEU A 143 -44.31 -10.16 3.52
C LEU A 143 -43.91 -8.73 3.10
N SER A 144 -44.85 -7.97 2.55
CA SER A 144 -44.66 -6.53 2.26
C SER A 144 -45.15 -5.61 3.37
N GLU A 145 -46.11 -6.09 4.18
CA GLU A 145 -46.68 -5.38 5.32
C GLU A 145 -47.01 -6.35 6.47
N VAL A 146 -47.07 -5.84 7.70
CA VAL A 146 -47.54 -6.59 8.88
C VAL A 146 -48.75 -5.86 9.49
N PRO A 147 -49.94 -6.46 9.48
CA PRO A 147 -51.18 -5.84 9.96
C PRO A 147 -51.13 -5.50 11.46
N ALA A 148 -51.72 -4.36 11.84
CA ALA A 148 -51.70 -3.83 13.21
C ALA A 148 -52.18 -4.84 14.29
N GLU A 149 -53.16 -5.68 13.97
CA GLU A 149 -53.76 -6.64 14.91
C GLU A 149 -53.12 -8.04 14.87
N ALA A 150 -52.21 -8.30 13.92
CA ALA A 150 -51.70 -9.64 13.62
C ALA A 150 -51.08 -10.37 14.83
N PHE A 151 -50.44 -9.61 15.73
CA PHE A 151 -49.77 -10.16 16.92
C PHE A 151 -50.59 -10.08 18.23
N ARG A 152 -51.84 -9.61 18.19
CA ARG A 152 -52.66 -9.36 19.40
C ARG A 152 -52.89 -10.59 20.29
N GLY A 153 -52.84 -11.80 19.72
CA GLY A 153 -53.00 -13.08 20.40
C GLY A 153 -51.71 -13.79 20.84
N VAL A 154 -50.53 -13.27 20.48
CA VAL A 154 -49.20 -13.87 20.79
C VAL A 154 -48.41 -13.04 21.84
N ARG A 155 -49.09 -12.60 22.91
CA ARG A 155 -48.54 -11.64 23.89
C ARG A 155 -47.34 -12.13 24.71
N SER A 156 -47.10 -13.44 24.73
CA SER A 156 -45.96 -14.07 25.41
C SER A 156 -44.69 -14.12 24.54
N LEU A 157 -44.76 -13.64 23.29
CA LEU A 157 -43.68 -13.76 22.32
C LEU A 157 -42.41 -13.06 22.83
N ARG A 158 -41.28 -13.75 22.69
CA ARG A 158 -39.95 -13.29 23.10
C ARG A 158 -39.01 -13.13 21.92
N HIS A 159 -39.16 -13.97 20.89
CA HIS A 159 -38.31 -13.95 19.70
C HIS A 159 -39.17 -13.91 18.44
N LEU A 160 -38.90 -12.93 17.58
CA LEU A 160 -39.61 -12.70 16.32
C LEU A 160 -38.58 -12.55 15.18
N TRP A 161 -38.64 -13.42 14.18
CA TRP A 161 -37.80 -13.33 12.98
C TRP A 161 -38.66 -12.89 11.80
N LEU A 162 -38.30 -11.76 11.20
CA LEU A 162 -38.93 -11.13 10.03
C LEU A 162 -37.86 -10.76 8.99
N ASP A 163 -36.67 -11.35 9.07
CA ASP A 163 -35.59 -11.15 8.11
C ASP A 163 -35.89 -11.81 6.75
N ASP A 164 -35.22 -11.34 5.69
CA ASP A 164 -35.40 -11.82 4.31
C ASP A 164 -36.88 -11.79 3.87
N ASN A 165 -37.42 -10.57 3.85
CA ASN A 165 -38.81 -10.26 3.48
C ASN A 165 -38.84 -8.95 2.65
N SER A 166 -40.03 -8.46 2.31
CA SER A 166 -40.21 -7.25 1.48
C SER A 166 -40.79 -6.06 2.26
N LEU A 167 -40.55 -5.98 3.58
CA LEU A 167 -41.07 -4.91 4.43
C LEU A 167 -40.44 -3.57 4.06
N THR A 168 -41.27 -2.55 3.85
CA THR A 168 -40.83 -1.19 3.49
C THR A 168 -40.82 -0.20 4.67
N GLU A 169 -41.52 -0.55 5.75
CA GLU A 169 -41.60 0.21 7.00
C GLU A 169 -41.63 -0.73 8.22
N ILE A 170 -41.33 -0.19 9.40
CA ILE A 170 -41.46 -0.93 10.66
C ILE A 170 -42.94 -1.00 11.07
N PRO A 171 -43.49 -2.19 11.39
CA PRO A 171 -44.91 -2.34 11.73
C PRO A 171 -45.19 -1.95 13.19
N VAL A 172 -45.05 -0.67 13.49
CA VAL A 172 -45.11 -0.11 14.86
C VAL A 172 -46.36 -0.55 15.63
N MET A 173 -47.53 -0.52 14.99
CA MET A 173 -48.80 -0.88 15.65
C MET A 173 -48.86 -2.37 16.03
N ALA A 174 -48.30 -3.26 15.21
CA ALA A 174 -48.27 -4.68 15.51
C ALA A 174 -47.26 -5.00 16.63
N LEU A 175 -46.12 -4.32 16.63
CA LEU A 175 -45.08 -4.46 17.67
C LEU A 175 -45.53 -3.91 19.03
N ASP A 176 -46.41 -2.92 19.07
CA ASP A 176 -46.99 -2.38 20.33
C ASP A 176 -47.78 -3.45 21.12
N SER A 177 -48.26 -4.50 20.45
CA SER A 177 -48.91 -5.66 21.10
C SER A 177 -47.93 -6.64 21.77
N LEU A 178 -46.60 -6.43 21.68
CA LEU A 178 -45.56 -7.38 22.09
C LEU A 178 -44.65 -6.86 23.23
N PRO A 179 -45.18 -6.54 24.43
CA PRO A 179 -44.38 -6.00 25.54
C PRO A 179 -43.37 -7.00 26.14
N SER A 180 -43.52 -8.29 25.82
CA SER A 180 -42.63 -9.38 26.26
C SER A 180 -41.42 -9.61 25.36
N LEU A 181 -41.33 -8.91 24.21
CA LEU A 181 -40.36 -9.20 23.15
C LEU A 181 -38.93 -8.89 23.62
N GLN A 182 -38.03 -9.86 23.41
CA GLN A 182 -36.63 -9.82 23.84
C GLN A 182 -35.69 -9.68 22.62
N ALA A 183 -35.98 -10.41 21.55
CA ALA A 183 -35.22 -10.39 20.31
C ALA A 183 -36.14 -10.18 19.09
N MET A 184 -35.71 -9.32 18.18
CA MET A 184 -36.32 -9.16 16.87
C MET A 184 -35.23 -9.07 15.79
N THR A 185 -35.52 -9.48 14.56
CA THR A 185 -34.68 -9.16 13.41
C THR A 185 -35.54 -8.73 12.23
N LEU A 186 -35.08 -7.68 11.55
CA LEU A 186 -35.69 -7.05 10.38
C LEU A 186 -34.63 -6.87 9.26
N ALA A 187 -33.54 -7.65 9.33
CA ALA A 187 -32.47 -7.59 8.34
C ALA A 187 -32.95 -8.10 6.96
N LEU A 188 -32.25 -7.74 5.88
CA LEU A 188 -32.65 -8.13 4.51
C LEU A 188 -34.12 -7.76 4.21
N ASN A 189 -34.44 -6.48 4.35
CA ASN A 189 -35.74 -5.90 4.01
C ASN A 189 -35.50 -4.56 3.27
N GLN A 190 -36.57 -3.84 2.94
CA GLN A 190 -36.53 -2.57 2.18
C GLN A 190 -36.90 -1.37 3.07
N ILE A 191 -36.56 -1.44 4.37
CA ILE A 191 -36.96 -0.41 5.35
C ILE A 191 -36.13 0.86 5.13
N THR A 192 -36.83 1.96 4.83
CA THR A 192 -36.18 3.25 4.49
C THR A 192 -36.08 4.22 5.68
N HIS A 193 -36.97 4.11 6.66
CA HIS A 193 -37.07 5.03 7.80
C HIS A 193 -37.66 4.34 9.04
N ILE A 194 -37.22 4.77 10.24
CA ILE A 194 -37.70 4.27 11.53
C ILE A 194 -38.26 5.44 12.35
N PRO A 195 -39.59 5.52 12.57
CA PRO A 195 -40.19 6.57 13.39
C PRO A 195 -39.66 6.61 14.83
N ASP A 196 -39.48 7.80 15.41
CA ASP A 196 -38.93 8.00 16.76
C ASP A 196 -39.60 7.15 17.87
N TYR A 197 -40.90 6.90 17.72
CA TYR A 197 -41.71 6.17 18.71
C TYR A 197 -41.79 4.65 18.45
N ALA A 198 -41.15 4.13 17.40
CA ALA A 198 -41.35 2.77 16.87
C ALA A 198 -41.11 1.64 17.89
N PHE A 199 -40.24 1.86 18.88
CA PHE A 199 -39.85 0.84 19.87
C PHE A 199 -40.25 1.20 21.32
N THR A 200 -41.09 2.21 21.51
CA THR A 200 -41.41 2.78 22.84
C THR A 200 -41.95 1.77 23.86
N ASN A 201 -42.75 0.79 23.43
CA ASN A 201 -43.31 -0.24 24.30
C ASN A 201 -42.43 -1.51 24.42
N LEU A 202 -41.37 -1.64 23.60
CA LEU A 202 -40.45 -2.78 23.57
C LEU A 202 -39.37 -2.70 24.66
N SER A 203 -39.75 -2.31 25.89
CA SER A 203 -38.83 -2.14 27.03
C SER A 203 -38.19 -3.44 27.55
N ALA A 204 -38.67 -4.59 27.06
CA ALA A 204 -38.13 -5.92 27.32
C ALA A 204 -37.09 -6.39 26.30
N LEU A 205 -36.77 -5.60 25.27
CA LEU A 205 -35.80 -5.97 24.24
C LEU A 205 -34.39 -6.13 24.85
N VAL A 206 -33.89 -7.37 24.86
CA VAL A 206 -32.60 -7.79 25.42
C VAL A 206 -32.07 -8.92 24.55
N ASN A 207 -30.86 -8.76 24.00
CA ASN A 207 -30.17 -9.89 23.38
C ASN A 207 -29.82 -10.93 24.46
N VAL A 208 -30.31 -12.17 24.34
CA VAL A 208 -29.97 -13.25 25.27
C VAL A 208 -28.73 -13.95 24.74
N THR A 209 -27.60 -13.69 25.37
CA THR A 209 -26.31 -14.30 25.05
C THR A 209 -26.30 -15.81 25.33
N LYS A 210 -26.83 -16.61 24.39
CA LYS A 210 -26.54 -18.04 24.28
C LYS A 210 -25.59 -18.27 23.12
N ARG A 211 -24.43 -18.86 23.43
CA ARG A 211 -23.41 -19.28 22.46
C ARG A 211 -24.03 -20.16 21.37
N ASN A 212 -23.46 -20.07 20.16
CA ASN A 212 -23.64 -20.97 19.00
C ASN A 212 -24.64 -20.55 17.91
N PHE A 213 -25.06 -19.29 17.80
CA PHE A 213 -25.64 -18.77 16.56
C PHE A 213 -24.98 -17.45 16.15
N CYS A 214 -24.53 -17.37 14.89
CA CYS A 214 -23.90 -16.20 14.26
C CYS A 214 -24.94 -15.16 13.79
N SER A 215 -26.17 -15.23 14.30
CA SER A 215 -27.23 -14.26 14.02
C SER A 215 -27.28 -13.25 15.17
N THR A 216 -26.85 -12.03 14.89
CA THR A 216 -26.96 -10.89 15.82
C THR A 216 -28.43 -10.57 16.06
N TRP A 217 -28.88 -10.47 17.31
CA TRP A 217 -30.29 -10.18 17.63
C TRP A 217 -30.50 -8.68 17.81
N ASN A 218 -31.63 -8.16 17.30
CA ASN A 218 -31.91 -6.73 17.11
C ASN A 218 -31.09 -6.12 15.96
N ASN A 219 -31.34 -6.68 14.77
CA ASN A 219 -30.59 -6.47 13.54
C ASN A 219 -31.42 -5.71 12.48
N LEU A 220 -30.84 -4.63 11.94
CA LEU A 220 -31.36 -3.77 10.87
C LEU A 220 -30.41 -3.72 9.65
N ASN A 221 -29.46 -4.66 9.55
CA ASN A 221 -28.49 -4.75 8.45
C ASN A 221 -29.22 -5.02 7.11
N TYR A 222 -28.59 -4.66 5.99
CA TYR A 222 -29.14 -4.90 4.65
C TYR A 222 -30.56 -4.35 4.49
N ASN A 223 -30.69 -3.03 4.69
CA ASN A 223 -31.91 -2.25 4.51
C ASN A 223 -31.56 -0.92 3.80
N ASP A 224 -32.56 -0.09 3.53
CA ASP A 224 -32.42 1.18 2.80
C ASP A 224 -32.45 2.41 3.73
N LEU A 225 -32.05 2.27 5.00
CA LEU A 225 -32.11 3.35 5.99
C LEU A 225 -31.26 4.55 5.54
N GLN A 226 -31.88 5.72 5.44
CA GLN A 226 -31.20 6.95 4.99
C GLN A 226 -30.64 7.78 6.16
N GLU A 227 -31.21 7.61 7.36
CA GLU A 227 -30.92 8.38 8.56
C GLU A 227 -30.69 7.48 9.77
N PHE A 228 -29.94 7.97 10.74
CA PHE A 228 -29.64 7.24 11.97
C PHE A 228 -30.93 7.02 12.80
N PRO A 229 -31.25 5.78 13.23
CA PRO A 229 -32.54 5.48 13.87
C PRO A 229 -32.58 5.94 15.33
N VAL A 230 -32.94 7.21 15.56
CA VAL A 230 -33.00 7.84 16.90
C VAL A 230 -33.86 7.07 17.91
N ALA A 231 -34.88 6.35 17.43
CA ALA A 231 -35.78 5.49 18.20
C ALA A 231 -35.04 4.48 19.11
N ILE A 232 -33.83 4.03 18.74
CA ILE A 232 -33.06 3.07 19.55
C ILE A 232 -32.75 3.58 20.96
N ARG A 233 -32.77 4.90 21.20
CA ARG A 233 -32.49 5.51 22.52
C ARG A 233 -33.44 5.06 23.63
N THR A 234 -34.60 4.50 23.26
CA THR A 234 -35.56 3.88 24.20
C THR A 234 -35.08 2.51 24.72
N LEU A 235 -34.20 1.83 24.00
CA LEU A 235 -33.74 0.46 24.23
C LEU A 235 -32.59 0.40 25.25
N SER A 236 -32.88 0.75 26.51
CA SER A 236 -31.90 0.84 27.60
C SER A 236 -31.11 -0.45 27.91
N LYS A 237 -31.61 -1.62 27.48
CA LYS A 237 -30.99 -2.93 27.68
C LYS A 237 -30.33 -3.50 26.41
N LEU A 238 -30.25 -2.72 25.34
CA LEU A 238 -29.62 -3.12 24.08
C LEU A 238 -28.13 -3.42 24.31
N GLN A 239 -27.70 -4.62 23.91
CA GLN A 239 -26.31 -5.09 24.06
C GLN A 239 -25.58 -5.17 22.72
N GLU A 240 -26.30 -5.36 21.63
CA GLU A 240 -25.76 -5.46 20.29
C GLU A 240 -26.70 -4.69 19.35
N LEU A 241 -26.12 -4.07 18.33
CA LEU A 241 -26.85 -3.29 17.34
C LEU A 241 -26.17 -3.39 15.97
N GLY A 242 -26.87 -3.96 15.00
CA GLY A 242 -26.48 -3.95 13.60
C GLY A 242 -27.35 -3.00 12.79
N PHE A 243 -26.72 -2.10 12.03
CA PHE A 243 -27.32 -1.32 10.93
C PHE A 243 -26.33 -1.15 9.76
N HIS A 244 -25.46 -2.14 9.55
CA HIS A 244 -24.48 -2.15 8.47
C HIS A 244 -25.15 -2.37 7.09
N ASN A 245 -24.46 -2.05 6.00
CA ASN A 245 -24.99 -2.17 4.64
C ASN A 245 -26.34 -1.46 4.48
N ASN A 246 -26.35 -0.15 4.74
CA ASN A 246 -27.48 0.77 4.68
C ASN A 246 -27.03 2.09 4.02
N ASN A 247 -27.90 3.10 3.91
CA ASN A 247 -27.61 4.38 3.25
C ASN A 247 -27.44 5.55 4.25
N ILE A 248 -27.02 5.26 5.49
CA ILE A 248 -26.91 6.26 6.56
C ILE A 248 -25.68 7.14 6.31
N LYS A 249 -25.88 8.46 6.34
CA LYS A 249 -24.82 9.45 6.05
C LYS A 249 -24.16 10.06 7.28
N ALA A 250 -24.79 9.97 8.45
CA ALA A 250 -24.30 10.61 9.66
C ALA A 250 -24.70 9.87 10.94
N ILE A 251 -23.76 9.75 11.88
CA ILE A 251 -24.03 9.36 13.27
C ILE A 251 -24.10 10.65 14.12
N PRO A 252 -25.26 10.98 14.72
CA PRO A 252 -25.44 12.25 15.41
C PRO A 252 -24.72 12.32 16.76
N GLU A 253 -24.57 13.54 17.28
CA GLU A 253 -24.12 13.76 18.66
C GLU A 253 -25.00 13.01 19.67
N ARG A 254 -24.37 12.39 20.68
CA ARG A 254 -25.04 11.56 21.69
C ARG A 254 -25.92 10.45 21.09
N ALA A 255 -25.52 9.86 19.97
CA ALA A 255 -26.23 8.79 19.28
C ALA A 255 -26.73 7.71 20.27
N PHE A 256 -25.81 7.08 21.00
CA PHE A 256 -26.05 5.90 21.83
C PHE A 256 -26.27 6.19 23.32
N VAL A 257 -26.58 7.44 23.69
CA VAL A 257 -26.74 7.86 25.11
C VAL A 257 -27.82 7.10 25.87
N GLY A 258 -28.82 6.56 25.16
CA GLY A 258 -29.87 5.71 25.73
C GLY A 258 -29.48 4.24 25.92
N ASN A 259 -28.30 3.82 25.46
CA ASN A 259 -27.93 2.42 25.27
C ASN A 259 -26.61 2.03 25.98
N PRO A 260 -26.46 2.27 27.30
CA PRO A 260 -25.20 2.10 28.03
C PRO A 260 -24.75 0.64 28.21
N GLN A 261 -25.52 -0.34 27.72
CA GLN A 261 -25.22 -1.77 27.80
C GLN A 261 -24.62 -2.33 26.49
N LEU A 262 -24.46 -1.50 25.45
CA LEU A 262 -23.89 -1.90 24.17
C LEU A 262 -22.46 -2.44 24.34
N GLN A 263 -22.24 -3.61 23.74
CA GLN A 263 -20.99 -4.36 23.64
C GLN A 263 -20.44 -4.33 22.22
N THR A 264 -21.33 -4.36 21.22
CA THR A 264 -20.97 -4.43 19.80
C THR A 264 -21.89 -3.54 18.98
N ILE A 265 -21.32 -2.76 18.06
CA ILE A 265 -22.08 -1.94 17.11
C ILE A 265 -21.51 -2.16 15.70
N HIS A 266 -22.35 -2.61 14.76
CA HIS A 266 -21.96 -2.85 13.37
C HIS A 266 -22.67 -1.85 12.45
N PHE A 267 -21.90 -0.97 11.80
CA PHE A 267 -22.43 0.04 10.87
C PHE A 267 -21.56 0.26 9.61
N TYR A 268 -20.61 -0.64 9.34
CA TYR A 268 -19.82 -0.65 8.11
C TYR A 268 -20.72 -0.72 6.84
N GLU A 269 -20.15 -0.49 5.66
CA GLU A 269 -20.90 -0.40 4.39
C GLU A 269 -22.08 0.59 4.46
N ASN A 270 -21.90 1.69 5.19
CA ASN A 270 -22.75 2.87 5.13
C ASN A 270 -21.91 4.04 4.60
N PRO A 271 -22.49 4.97 3.80
CA PRO A 271 -21.81 6.17 3.31
C PRO A 271 -21.64 7.24 4.41
N ILE A 272 -21.09 6.87 5.56
CA ILE A 272 -20.91 7.74 6.73
C ILE A 272 -19.93 8.87 6.39
N GLN A 273 -20.44 10.10 6.40
CA GLN A 273 -19.67 11.32 6.21
C GLN A 273 -19.37 11.97 7.57
N PHE A 274 -20.36 12.03 8.45
CA PHE A 274 -20.23 12.71 9.74
C PHE A 274 -20.42 11.77 10.92
N VAL A 275 -19.59 11.93 11.95
CA VAL A 275 -19.76 11.30 13.26
C VAL A 275 -19.63 12.39 14.33
N GLY A 276 -20.67 12.53 15.16
CA GLY A 276 -20.65 13.48 16.28
C GLY A 276 -19.57 13.12 17.30
N LYS A 277 -18.90 14.13 17.87
CA LYS A 277 -17.78 13.94 18.81
C LYS A 277 -18.21 13.14 20.04
N SER A 278 -19.42 13.38 20.53
CA SER A 278 -20.01 12.69 21.68
C SER A 278 -20.85 11.45 21.31
N ALA A 279 -20.77 10.96 20.06
CA ALA A 279 -21.57 9.82 19.61
C ALA A 279 -21.31 8.54 20.45
N PHE A 280 -20.03 8.27 20.74
CA PHE A 280 -19.54 7.04 21.39
C PHE A 280 -19.08 7.23 22.85
N GLN A 281 -19.45 8.34 23.50
CA GLN A 281 -19.17 8.57 24.93
C GLN A 281 -20.02 7.64 25.83
N PHE A 282 -19.48 7.31 27.00
CA PHE A 282 -20.16 6.57 28.08
C PHE A 282 -20.73 5.19 27.66
N LEU A 283 -19.99 4.44 26.83
CA LEU A 283 -20.30 3.06 26.47
C LEU A 283 -19.33 2.09 27.18
N PRO A 284 -19.42 1.92 28.52
CA PRO A 284 -18.39 1.23 29.31
C PRO A 284 -18.25 -0.27 28.99
N LYS A 285 -19.18 -0.85 28.22
CA LYS A 285 -19.16 -2.26 27.80
C LYS A 285 -18.77 -2.46 26.33
N LEU A 286 -18.59 -1.40 25.55
CA LEU A 286 -18.30 -1.52 24.12
C LEU A 286 -16.92 -2.15 23.92
N HIS A 287 -16.88 -3.31 23.28
CA HIS A 287 -15.66 -4.06 22.97
C HIS A 287 -15.13 -3.75 21.56
N THR A 288 -16.03 -3.67 20.58
CA THR A 288 -15.67 -3.47 19.17
C THR A 288 -16.25 -2.17 18.62
N LEU A 289 -15.40 -1.36 17.99
CA LEU A 289 -15.75 -0.17 17.21
C LEU A 289 -14.96 -0.18 15.89
N SER A 290 -15.66 -0.26 14.75
CA SER A 290 -15.09 -0.17 13.40
C SER A 290 -15.67 1.06 12.70
N LEU A 291 -14.81 1.94 12.18
CA LEU A 291 -15.17 3.18 11.48
C LEU A 291 -14.46 3.21 10.12
N ASN A 292 -14.68 2.20 9.29
CA ASN A 292 -14.01 2.10 7.98
C ASN A 292 -14.67 2.98 6.92
N GLY A 293 -13.86 3.66 6.10
CA GLY A 293 -14.31 4.37 4.90
C GLY A 293 -15.15 5.62 5.16
N ALA A 294 -15.11 6.19 6.36
CA ALA A 294 -15.82 7.41 6.71
C ALA A 294 -15.06 8.67 6.20
N THR A 295 -15.04 8.82 4.88
CA THR A 295 -14.20 9.75 4.08
C THR A 295 -14.33 11.26 4.39
N GLN A 296 -15.10 11.68 5.39
CA GLN A 296 -15.22 13.09 5.82
C GLN A 296 -14.93 13.30 7.33
N ILE A 297 -14.56 12.25 8.08
CA ILE A 297 -14.11 12.40 9.48
C ILE A 297 -12.68 12.99 9.49
N GLN A 298 -12.56 14.23 9.95
CA GLN A 298 -11.27 14.93 10.15
C GLN A 298 -10.76 14.84 11.60
N GLU A 299 -11.66 14.66 12.55
CA GLU A 299 -11.38 14.65 13.99
C GLU A 299 -11.91 13.36 14.61
N PHE A 300 -11.07 12.68 15.39
CA PHE A 300 -11.43 11.43 16.04
C PHE A 300 -12.51 11.63 17.14
N PRO A 301 -13.54 10.76 17.24
CA PRO A 301 -14.60 10.89 18.25
C PRO A 301 -14.08 10.74 19.69
N ASP A 302 -14.76 11.38 20.64
CA ASP A 302 -14.43 11.29 22.06
C ASP A 302 -14.98 9.99 22.67
N LEU A 303 -14.07 9.16 23.17
CA LEU A 303 -14.35 7.86 23.81
C LEU A 303 -14.39 7.95 25.35
N LYS A 304 -14.57 9.15 25.92
CA LYS A 304 -14.70 9.35 27.36
C LYS A 304 -15.76 8.44 27.99
N GLY A 305 -15.33 7.60 28.93
CA GLY A 305 -16.18 6.66 29.66
C GLY A 305 -16.43 5.32 28.92
N THR A 306 -15.81 5.12 27.76
CA THR A 306 -15.85 3.89 26.97
C THR A 306 -14.55 3.13 27.23
N THR A 307 -14.54 2.30 28.27
CA THR A 307 -13.30 1.74 28.86
C THR A 307 -12.95 0.32 28.41
N SER A 308 -13.93 -0.48 27.98
CA SER A 308 -13.76 -1.91 27.72
C SER A 308 -13.55 -2.27 26.24
N LEU A 309 -13.08 -1.31 25.43
CA LEU A 309 -12.73 -1.56 24.03
C LEU A 309 -11.58 -2.57 23.98
N GLU A 310 -11.94 -3.80 23.61
CA GLU A 310 -11.13 -5.01 23.69
C GLU A 310 -11.27 -5.75 22.36
N ILE A 311 -10.17 -5.84 21.63
CA ILE A 311 -10.17 -6.36 20.27
C ILE A 311 -9.74 -7.83 20.31
N PHE A 312 -10.67 -8.71 19.94
CA PHE A 312 -10.35 -10.11 19.68
C PHE A 312 -9.43 -10.22 18.47
N GLY A 313 -8.19 -10.66 18.70
CA GLY A 313 -7.28 -11.09 17.64
C GLY A 313 -7.68 -12.43 17.04
N GLU A 314 -7.12 -12.75 15.87
CA GLU A 314 -7.40 -13.97 15.09
C GLU A 314 -7.27 -15.29 15.87
N THR A 315 -6.52 -15.30 16.98
CA THR A 315 -6.33 -16.47 17.85
C THR A 315 -7.63 -17.03 18.41
N GLN A 316 -8.69 -16.23 18.56
CA GLN A 316 -9.99 -16.72 19.05
C GLN A 316 -10.91 -17.25 17.94
N GLN A 317 -10.56 -17.07 16.66
CA GLN A 317 -11.30 -17.67 15.53
C GLN A 317 -11.14 -19.20 15.47
N ARG A 318 -9.99 -19.74 15.90
CA ARG A 318 -9.75 -21.20 15.91
C ARG A 318 -10.68 -21.97 16.84
N ILE A 319 -11.11 -21.37 17.96
CA ILE A 319 -11.92 -22.05 18.98
C ILE A 319 -13.38 -22.22 18.53
N MET A 320 -13.89 -21.37 17.63
CA MET A 320 -15.25 -21.51 17.08
C MET A 320 -15.35 -22.43 15.85
N GLN A 321 -14.22 -22.84 15.24
CA GLN A 321 -14.23 -23.80 14.12
C GLN A 321 -14.24 -25.28 14.56
N GLN A 322 -13.93 -25.59 15.83
CA GLN A 322 -13.97 -26.95 16.36
C GLN A 322 -15.26 -27.18 17.15
N GLY A 323 -16.38 -27.25 16.42
CA GLY A 323 -17.73 -27.41 16.94
C GLY A 323 -18.62 -28.34 16.10
N GLU A 324 -18.08 -29.52 15.78
CA GLU A 324 -18.71 -30.74 15.20
C GLU A 324 -19.62 -30.63 13.95
N PHE A 325 -19.32 -31.51 12.99
CA PHE A 325 -20.06 -31.74 11.75
C PHE A 325 -21.53 -32.15 11.99
N PHE A 326 -22.44 -31.64 11.16
CA PHE A 326 -23.34 -32.52 10.38
C PHE A 326 -23.66 -31.87 9.02
N ASN A 327 -23.83 -32.70 7.99
CA ASN A 327 -24.04 -32.26 6.61
C ASN A 327 -25.37 -31.51 6.46
N TYR A 328 -25.38 -30.38 5.75
CA TYR A 328 -26.02 -30.22 4.43
C TYR A 328 -25.47 -28.95 3.75
N GLN A 329 -25.63 -28.86 2.43
CA GLN A 329 -24.81 -28.03 1.55
C GLN A 329 -25.32 -26.57 1.51
N LEU A 330 -24.79 -25.70 2.36
CA LEU A 330 -25.04 -24.25 2.28
C LEU A 330 -24.06 -23.51 1.36
N SER A 331 -24.58 -22.43 0.76
CA SER A 331 -23.88 -21.51 -0.13
C SER A 331 -22.82 -20.67 0.59
N LEU A 332 -21.93 -20.08 -0.21
CA LEU A 332 -20.64 -19.50 0.18
C LEU A 332 -20.74 -18.07 0.78
N ASP A 333 -21.83 -17.74 1.45
CA ASP A 333 -22.11 -16.41 2.01
C ASP A 333 -22.16 -16.44 3.55
N SER A 334 -21.75 -15.34 4.21
CA SER A 334 -21.64 -15.11 5.67
C SER A 334 -20.32 -15.47 6.41
N LEU A 335 -19.19 -15.57 5.71
CA LEU A 335 -17.86 -15.38 6.34
C LEU A 335 -17.61 -13.90 6.68
N SER A 336 -18.33 -13.35 7.66
CA SER A 336 -18.23 -11.94 8.05
C SER A 336 -18.42 -11.71 9.57
N CYS A 337 -17.61 -12.40 10.37
CA CYS A 337 -17.29 -11.99 11.75
C CYS A 337 -15.79 -11.63 11.85
N PHE A 338 -15.43 -10.56 11.16
CA PHE A 338 -14.17 -9.85 11.32
C PHE A 338 -14.47 -8.41 11.75
N SER A 339 -13.84 -7.93 12.82
CA SER A 339 -13.42 -6.53 12.96
C SER A 339 -12.47 -6.37 14.13
N VAL A 340 -11.22 -6.04 13.79
CA VAL A 340 -10.32 -5.26 14.65
C VAL A 340 -10.93 -3.86 14.82
N SER A 341 -10.50 -3.05 15.80
CA SER A 341 -10.83 -1.62 15.77
C SER A 341 -10.04 -0.97 14.64
N ASP A 342 -10.70 -0.96 13.50
CA ASP A 342 -10.21 -0.46 12.24
C ASP A 342 -10.77 0.96 12.03
N LEU A 343 -9.84 1.88 11.86
CA LEU A 343 -10.05 3.31 11.59
C LEU A 343 -9.27 3.70 10.32
N SER A 344 -8.91 2.72 9.49
CA SER A 344 -8.15 2.94 8.27
C SER A 344 -8.99 3.59 7.16
N TRP A 345 -8.29 4.20 6.19
CA TRP A 345 -8.87 4.86 5.02
C TRP A 345 -9.87 5.98 5.36
N ASN A 346 -9.56 6.76 6.41
CA ASN A 346 -10.28 7.96 6.82
C ASN A 346 -9.45 9.22 6.53
N MET A 347 -9.98 10.41 6.85
CA MET A 347 -9.25 11.68 6.69
C MET A 347 -8.84 12.29 8.04
N ILE A 348 -8.55 11.46 9.06
CA ILE A 348 -8.26 11.95 10.40
C ILE A 348 -6.93 12.72 10.38
N GLU A 349 -7.01 14.02 10.69
CA GLU A 349 -5.87 14.93 10.78
C GLU A 349 -5.44 15.13 12.24
N TRP A 350 -6.37 15.03 13.19
CA TRP A 350 -6.11 15.26 14.61
C TRP A 350 -6.87 14.31 15.54
N ILE A 351 -6.21 13.92 16.63
CA ILE A 351 -6.72 13.10 17.72
C ILE A 351 -6.47 13.86 19.03
N HIS A 352 -7.50 14.03 19.87
CA HIS A 352 -7.35 14.70 21.16
C HIS A 352 -6.36 13.94 22.07
N PRO A 353 -5.44 14.62 22.80
CA PRO A 353 -4.43 13.95 23.63
C PRO A 353 -4.99 12.89 24.60
N ASP A 354 -6.13 13.20 25.23
CA ASP A 354 -6.81 12.29 26.16
C ASP A 354 -7.75 11.26 25.51
N ALA A 355 -7.92 11.23 24.17
CA ALA A 355 -8.92 10.40 23.50
C ALA A 355 -8.73 8.89 23.77
N PHE A 356 -7.48 8.45 23.93
CA PHE A 356 -7.13 7.07 24.25
C PHE A 356 -6.81 6.84 25.73
N ALA A 357 -6.80 7.90 26.57
CA ALA A 357 -6.31 7.82 27.95
C ALA A 357 -7.11 6.88 28.86
N SER A 358 -8.35 6.53 28.50
CA SER A 358 -9.16 5.53 29.21
C SER A 358 -9.00 4.10 28.69
N LEU A 359 -8.38 3.88 27.53
CA LEU A 359 -8.39 2.61 26.77
C LEU A 359 -7.29 1.61 27.19
N HIS A 360 -7.19 1.34 28.48
CA HIS A 360 -6.13 0.51 29.06
C HIS A 360 -6.10 -0.95 28.54
N SER A 361 -7.23 -1.46 28.02
CA SER A 361 -7.33 -2.80 27.43
C SER A 361 -7.08 -2.86 25.92
N LEU A 362 -6.66 -1.76 25.27
CA LEU A 362 -6.51 -1.73 23.82
C LEU A 362 -5.25 -2.50 23.36
N ILE A 363 -5.44 -3.55 22.55
CA ILE A 363 -4.38 -4.49 22.12
C ILE A 363 -3.94 -4.28 20.66
N LYS A 364 -4.86 -3.87 19.78
CA LYS A 364 -4.60 -3.59 18.36
C LYS A 364 -5.14 -2.20 18.00
N LEU A 365 -4.50 -1.48 17.08
CA LEU A 365 -4.99 -0.20 16.55
C LEU A 365 -4.59 -0.06 15.08
N ASP A 366 -5.57 0.13 14.19
CA ASP A 366 -5.32 0.40 12.77
C ASP A 366 -5.79 1.81 12.39
N LEU A 367 -4.84 2.66 11.99
CA LEU A 367 -4.99 4.04 11.53
C LEU A 367 -4.36 4.22 10.13
N THR A 368 -4.27 3.14 9.35
CA THR A 368 -3.68 3.12 8.01
C THR A 368 -4.38 4.08 7.04
N GLU A 369 -3.63 4.74 6.15
CA GLU A 369 -4.11 5.70 5.14
C GLU A 369 -5.00 6.80 5.74
N ASN A 370 -4.48 7.49 6.76
CA ASN A 370 -5.04 8.71 7.35
C ASN A 370 -4.10 9.92 7.08
N ARG A 371 -4.35 11.07 7.73
CA ARG A 371 -3.59 12.32 7.60
C ARG A 371 -2.93 12.76 8.90
N LEU A 372 -2.60 11.81 9.77
CA LEU A 372 -2.05 12.10 11.08
C LEU A 372 -0.64 12.72 10.97
N SER A 373 -0.40 13.75 11.77
CA SER A 373 0.91 14.37 12.00
C SER A 373 1.54 13.94 13.34
N SER A 374 0.72 13.46 14.28
CA SER A 374 1.12 12.94 15.59
C SER A 374 0.11 11.90 16.09
N LEU A 375 0.54 11.05 17.01
CA LEU A 375 -0.31 10.04 17.67
C LEU A 375 -0.20 10.22 19.20
N PRO A 376 -1.30 10.44 19.93
CA PRO A 376 -1.26 10.52 21.38
C PRO A 376 -1.01 9.14 21.99
N VAL A 377 0.02 9.04 22.84
CA VAL A 377 0.49 7.78 23.44
C VAL A 377 -0.27 7.41 24.72
N ALA A 378 -0.93 8.38 25.36
CA ALA A 378 -1.61 8.19 26.64
C ALA A 378 -2.68 7.09 26.56
N GLY A 379 -2.56 6.06 27.40
CA GLY A 379 -3.46 4.89 27.42
C GLY A 379 -3.10 3.77 26.45
N LEU A 380 -2.20 3.98 25.48
CA LEU A 380 -1.84 2.98 24.45
C LEU A 380 -0.75 1.97 24.87
N VAL A 381 -0.36 1.95 26.15
CA VAL A 381 0.76 1.13 26.67
C VAL A 381 0.53 -0.39 26.49
N GLY A 382 -0.75 -0.82 26.44
CA GLY A 382 -1.14 -2.22 26.22
C GLY A 382 -1.06 -2.71 24.77
N LEU A 383 -0.73 -1.84 23.80
CA LEU A 383 -0.73 -2.21 22.39
C LEU A 383 0.31 -3.28 22.05
N THR A 384 -0.11 -4.23 21.22
CA THR A 384 0.72 -5.28 20.61
C THR A 384 0.74 -5.19 19.08
N HIS A 385 -0.28 -4.57 18.47
CA HIS A 385 -0.35 -4.31 17.03
C HIS A 385 -0.72 -2.85 16.77
N LEU A 386 0.03 -2.14 15.92
CA LEU A 386 -0.20 -0.73 15.60
C LEU A 386 0.09 -0.49 14.12
N LYS A 387 -0.88 0.04 13.37
CA LYS A 387 -0.73 0.31 11.95
C LYS A 387 -0.98 1.78 11.64
N LEU A 388 0.01 2.41 11.02
CA LEU A 388 0.12 3.85 10.77
C LEU A 388 0.60 4.14 9.33
N ARG A 389 0.72 3.10 8.49
CA ARG A 389 1.11 3.20 7.07
C ARG A 389 0.25 4.26 6.35
N GLY A 390 0.83 5.00 5.41
CA GLY A 390 0.11 6.01 4.61
C GLY A 390 0.04 7.41 5.23
N ASN A 391 0.22 7.55 6.55
CA ASN A 391 0.26 8.85 7.24
C ASN A 391 1.56 9.63 6.91
N LYS A 392 1.61 10.29 5.75
CA LYS A 392 2.83 10.93 5.19
C LYS A 392 3.41 12.07 6.05
N GLU A 393 2.61 12.71 6.91
CA GLU A 393 3.03 13.80 7.81
C GLU A 393 3.55 13.29 9.17
N LEU A 394 3.40 12.00 9.47
CA LEU A 394 3.83 11.39 10.73
C LEU A 394 5.34 11.02 10.65
N TYR A 395 6.18 12.06 10.69
CA TYR A 395 7.65 11.92 10.55
C TYR A 395 8.36 11.43 11.83
N GLU A 396 7.77 11.63 13.01
CA GLU A 396 8.45 11.40 14.28
C GLU A 396 8.49 9.89 14.63
N ALA A 397 9.60 9.45 15.21
CA ALA A 397 9.77 8.08 15.68
C ALA A 397 9.36 7.95 17.15
N PHE A 398 8.77 6.82 17.52
CA PHE A 398 8.33 6.54 18.89
C PHE A 398 9.43 5.83 19.68
N SER A 399 9.62 6.19 20.96
CA SER A 399 10.46 5.40 21.87
C SER A 399 9.86 4.01 22.09
N THR A 400 10.71 3.00 22.32
CA THR A 400 10.30 1.68 22.81
C THR A 400 9.56 1.75 24.15
N ASP A 401 9.88 2.74 24.99
CA ASP A 401 9.24 2.95 26.30
C ASP A 401 7.74 3.25 26.20
N HIS A 402 7.29 3.77 25.05
CA HIS A 402 5.89 4.07 24.78
C HIS A 402 5.06 2.81 24.49
N PHE A 403 5.69 1.77 23.94
CA PHE A 403 5.03 0.55 23.47
C PHE A 403 5.80 -0.71 23.93
N PRO A 404 5.85 -1.00 25.24
CA PRO A 404 6.67 -2.08 25.80
C PRO A 404 6.21 -3.50 25.43
N HIS A 405 4.99 -3.64 24.88
CA HIS A 405 4.38 -4.93 24.52
C HIS A 405 4.21 -5.11 23.00
N MET A 406 4.84 -4.25 22.20
CA MET A 406 4.76 -4.26 20.74
C MET A 406 5.16 -5.61 20.13
N ARG A 407 4.40 -6.10 19.15
CA ARG A 407 4.73 -7.31 18.36
C ARG A 407 4.76 -7.03 16.86
N VAL A 408 3.77 -6.31 16.34
CA VAL A 408 3.65 -5.99 14.91
C VAL A 408 3.38 -4.51 14.76
N ILE A 409 4.20 -3.80 13.98
CA ILE A 409 4.04 -2.36 13.77
C ILE A 409 4.25 -1.98 12.30
N GLU A 410 3.26 -1.29 11.71
CA GLU A 410 3.34 -0.78 10.33
C GLU A 410 3.49 0.74 10.38
N MET A 411 4.64 1.25 9.95
CA MET A 411 4.98 2.67 9.92
C MET A 411 4.77 3.25 8.51
N PRO A 412 4.55 4.57 8.38
CA PRO A 412 4.59 5.23 7.07
C PRO A 412 5.98 5.13 6.43
N PHE A 413 7.05 5.03 7.23
CA PHE A 413 8.42 5.02 6.74
C PHE A 413 9.36 4.03 7.46
N ALA A 414 10.44 3.63 6.78
CA ALA A 414 11.34 2.57 7.27
C ALA A 414 12.26 3.00 8.42
N TYR A 415 12.67 4.26 8.51
CA TYR A 415 13.57 4.72 9.58
C TYR A 415 12.92 4.66 10.98
N GLN A 416 11.59 4.76 11.06
CA GLN A 416 10.85 4.54 12.30
C GLN A 416 10.95 3.08 12.78
N CYS A 417 11.28 2.13 11.89
CA CYS A 417 11.58 0.74 12.24
C CYS A 417 13.01 0.50 12.75
N CYS A 418 13.95 1.43 12.57
CA CYS A 418 15.35 1.26 13.00
C CYS A 418 15.50 1.05 14.51
N ILE A 419 14.57 1.58 15.31
CA ILE A 419 14.53 1.41 16.76
C ILE A 419 14.15 -0.04 17.17
N TYR A 420 13.37 -0.72 16.33
CA TYR A 420 12.83 -2.05 16.59
C TYR A 420 13.64 -3.18 15.93
N ALA A 421 14.41 -2.86 14.90
CA ALA A 421 15.26 -3.81 14.18
C ALA A 421 16.71 -3.75 14.68
N SER A 422 17.19 -4.79 15.36
CA SER A 422 18.62 -4.97 15.63
C SER A 422 19.39 -5.11 14.32
N CYS A 423 20.20 -4.11 13.96
CA CYS A 423 20.84 -3.99 12.64
C CYS A 423 21.83 -5.12 12.27
N ASP A 424 22.16 -6.03 13.18
CA ASP A 424 23.07 -7.15 12.94
C ASP A 424 22.50 -8.24 12.01
N SER A 425 21.18 -8.36 11.88
CA SER A 425 20.56 -9.46 11.11
C SER A 425 20.75 -9.36 9.59
N TYR A 426 21.30 -8.26 9.06
CA TYR A 426 21.56 -8.08 7.63
C TYR A 426 22.98 -8.51 7.19
N LYS A 427 23.82 -9.04 8.11
CA LYS A 427 25.23 -9.38 7.84
C LYS A 427 25.53 -10.86 7.56
N GLN A 428 24.57 -11.78 7.61
CA GLN A 428 24.80 -13.19 7.31
C GLN A 428 23.93 -13.71 6.15
N THR A 429 24.39 -13.51 4.91
CA THR A 429 24.08 -14.39 3.75
C THR A 429 25.05 -14.24 2.58
N THR A 430 26.36 -14.19 2.83
CA THR A 430 27.40 -14.37 1.79
C THR A 430 28.55 -15.26 2.27
N GLN A 431 28.27 -16.56 2.30
CA GLN A 431 29.07 -17.64 1.70
C GLN A 431 30.61 -17.67 1.89
N TRP A 432 31.07 -18.76 2.53
CA TRP A 432 32.38 -19.43 2.43
C TRP A 432 33.63 -18.59 2.17
N ASP A 433 34.49 -18.45 3.19
CA ASP A 433 35.90 -18.83 3.00
C ASP A 433 36.60 -19.33 4.28
N THR A 434 37.36 -20.41 4.07
CA THR A 434 38.51 -20.98 4.80
C THR A 434 38.53 -21.24 6.33
N ASP A 435 38.91 -22.48 6.66
CA ASP A 435 39.28 -23.00 7.99
C ASP A 435 40.53 -22.35 8.64
N LEU A 436 40.76 -22.72 9.91
CA LEU A 436 42.00 -22.57 10.72
C LEU A 436 42.33 -21.17 11.27
N SER A 437 41.89 -20.87 12.49
CA SER A 437 42.74 -21.09 13.70
C SER A 437 42.15 -20.45 14.97
N ILE A 438 42.19 -21.22 16.07
CA ILE A 438 41.90 -20.75 17.44
C ILE A 438 43.24 -20.64 18.19
N PRO A 439 43.44 -19.58 19.00
CA PRO A 439 43.73 -19.79 20.42
C PRO A 439 42.78 -18.90 21.27
N HIS A 440 41.86 -19.47 22.06
CA HIS A 440 42.06 -20.03 23.41
C HIS A 440 42.60 -19.01 24.42
N ASP A 441 41.68 -18.33 25.13
CA ASP A 441 41.36 -18.51 26.57
C ASP A 441 40.18 -17.54 26.89
N ASP A 442 39.21 -17.81 27.78
CA ASP A 442 39.05 -18.83 28.82
C ASP A 442 37.66 -19.50 28.76
N LEU A 443 37.58 -20.83 28.92
CA LEU A 443 36.32 -21.52 29.24
C LEU A 443 36.55 -22.68 30.21
N HIS A 444 36.28 -22.45 31.49
CA HIS A 444 35.90 -23.48 32.45
C HIS A 444 34.66 -22.96 33.22
N LYS A 445 33.57 -23.72 33.35
CA LYS A 445 33.52 -25.17 33.65
C LYS A 445 32.34 -25.89 32.98
N ARG A 446 32.62 -27.04 32.34
CA ARG A 446 31.70 -28.19 32.29
C ARG A 446 32.50 -29.49 32.07
N THR A 447 32.32 -30.48 32.94
CA THR A 447 32.81 -31.88 32.89
C THR A 447 32.26 -32.57 34.15
N VAL A 448 31.94 -33.87 34.26
CA VAL A 448 31.84 -35.07 33.38
C VAL A 448 30.90 -36.06 34.12
N ALA A 449 30.03 -36.84 33.47
CA ALA A 449 30.14 -38.31 33.23
C ALA A 449 28.78 -38.80 32.65
N MET A 450 28.63 -39.62 31.60
CA MET A 450 29.19 -40.94 31.19
C MET A 450 28.23 -42.11 31.52
N TYR A 451 27.77 -42.83 30.48
CA TYR A 451 26.80 -43.95 30.52
C TYR A 451 27.37 -45.26 31.12
N PRO A 452 26.51 -46.19 31.58
CA PRO A 452 26.23 -47.37 30.75
C PRO A 452 24.76 -47.86 30.72
N ILE A 453 24.50 -48.86 29.88
CA ILE A 453 23.20 -49.41 29.45
C ILE A 453 22.56 -50.37 30.47
N HIS A 454 21.24 -50.29 30.66
CA HIS A 454 20.32 -51.44 30.75
C HIS A 454 18.94 -51.01 30.22
N GLY A 455 18.22 -51.91 29.55
CA GLY A 455 16.93 -51.60 28.95
C GLY A 455 15.75 -52.02 29.84
N ASP A 456 14.62 -51.33 29.68
CA ASP A 456 13.32 -51.96 29.50
C ASP A 456 12.35 -50.99 28.82
N SER A 457 11.26 -51.53 28.27
CA SER A 457 10.35 -50.84 27.35
C SER A 457 9.49 -49.76 28.00
N ASN A 458 9.57 -48.53 27.47
CA ASN A 458 8.42 -47.74 27.02
C ASN A 458 8.91 -46.53 26.21
N TYR A 459 8.56 -46.49 24.92
CA TYR A 459 8.73 -45.31 24.08
C TYR A 459 7.49 -44.43 24.25
N ASP A 460 7.69 -43.19 24.69
CA ASP A 460 6.66 -42.15 24.78
C ASP A 460 7.12 -40.97 23.91
N PRO A 461 6.44 -40.66 22.79
CA PRO A 461 6.91 -39.67 21.83
C PRO A 461 6.68 -38.21 22.27
N ASP A 462 5.89 -37.97 23.32
CA ASP A 462 5.38 -36.63 23.65
C ASP A 462 6.40 -35.69 24.32
N LEU A 463 7.64 -36.15 24.59
CA LEU A 463 8.65 -35.36 25.34
C LEU A 463 9.66 -34.59 24.47
N GLU A 464 9.82 -34.92 23.18
CA GLU A 464 10.70 -34.13 22.27
C GLU A 464 9.98 -32.92 21.66
N GLU A 465 8.66 -32.98 21.43
CA GLU A 465 7.88 -31.85 20.91
C GLU A 465 7.85 -30.68 21.93
N PHE A 466 7.75 -30.99 23.22
CA PHE A 466 7.76 -30.01 24.31
C PHE A 466 9.12 -29.31 24.54
N GLN A 467 10.23 -29.84 24.00
CA GLN A 467 11.54 -29.18 24.08
C GLN A 467 11.82 -28.27 22.87
N LEU A 468 11.22 -28.54 21.71
CA LEU A 468 11.28 -27.64 20.56
C LEU A 468 10.46 -26.35 20.80
N GLU A 469 9.27 -26.45 21.41
CA GLU A 469 8.48 -25.25 21.77
C GLU A 469 9.21 -24.33 22.78
N ILE A 470 10.04 -24.89 23.67
CA ILE A 470 10.75 -24.10 24.70
C ILE A 470 11.99 -23.39 24.13
N GLU A 471 12.68 -23.93 23.13
CA GLU A 471 13.78 -23.20 22.45
C GLU A 471 13.27 -22.17 21.43
N GLU A 472 12.14 -22.41 20.75
CA GLU A 472 11.51 -21.42 19.86
C GLU A 472 10.93 -20.21 20.64
N SER A 473 10.55 -20.40 21.92
CA SER A 473 10.08 -19.31 22.79
C SER A 473 11.14 -18.23 23.12
N LYS A 474 12.43 -18.46 22.82
CA LYS A 474 13.53 -17.53 23.12
C LYS A 474 14.08 -16.77 21.91
N THR A 475 13.62 -17.07 20.71
CA THR A 475 14.00 -16.36 19.46
C THR A 475 12.93 -15.36 19.00
N LEU A 476 11.73 -15.41 19.59
CA LEU A 476 10.54 -14.64 19.17
C LEU A 476 10.36 -13.27 19.84
N THR A 477 11.46 -12.62 20.24
CA THR A 477 11.46 -11.26 20.84
C THR A 477 11.93 -10.16 19.87
N SER A 478 11.73 -10.33 18.57
CA SER A 478 11.91 -9.28 17.56
C SER A 478 10.56 -8.70 17.14
N VAL A 479 10.36 -7.39 17.33
CA VAL A 479 9.14 -6.70 16.88
C VAL A 479 9.12 -6.66 15.35
N GLN A 480 8.08 -7.20 14.72
CA GLN A 480 7.91 -7.17 13.28
C GLN A 480 7.51 -5.76 12.83
N CYS A 481 8.48 -4.96 12.41
CA CYS A 481 8.25 -3.62 11.88
C CYS A 481 8.29 -3.60 10.35
N THR A 482 7.35 -2.91 9.71
CA THR A 482 7.35 -2.67 8.26
C THR A 482 7.10 -1.19 7.95
N PRO A 483 7.64 -0.64 6.84
CA PRO A 483 8.59 -1.27 5.91
C PRO A 483 9.98 -1.47 6.54
N ILE A 484 10.62 -2.60 6.19
CA ILE A 484 11.90 -3.01 6.78
C ILE A 484 13.02 -2.06 6.31
N PRO A 485 13.94 -1.60 7.20
CA PRO A 485 15.14 -0.86 6.79
C PRO A 485 16.05 -1.68 5.88
N GLY A 486 16.83 -1.02 5.02
CA GLY A 486 17.73 -1.72 4.10
C GLY A 486 18.72 -0.79 3.39
N PRO A 487 19.51 -1.30 2.44
CA PRO A 487 20.54 -0.53 1.72
C PRO A 487 20.02 0.79 1.12
N PHE A 488 18.81 0.76 0.56
CA PHE A 488 18.15 1.94 -0.02
C PHE A 488 17.45 2.84 1.01
N ARG A 489 17.23 2.38 2.25
CA ARG A 489 16.62 3.11 3.37
C ARG A 489 17.38 2.81 4.67
N PRO A 490 18.61 3.34 4.83
CA PRO A 490 19.51 2.99 5.93
C PRO A 490 19.12 3.64 7.25
N CYS A 491 19.64 3.09 8.36
CA CYS A 491 19.43 3.63 9.71
C CYS A 491 20.52 4.62 10.13
N ASP A 492 21.80 4.23 10.05
CA ASP A 492 22.89 4.98 10.68
C ASP A 492 23.48 6.08 9.78
N SER A 493 23.44 5.90 8.47
CA SER A 493 24.14 6.76 7.51
C SER A 493 23.60 6.57 6.10
N LEU A 494 23.33 7.69 5.41
CA LEU A 494 22.80 7.72 4.05
C LEU A 494 23.67 6.91 3.07
N LEU A 495 24.98 7.16 3.03
CA LEU A 495 25.87 6.48 2.09
C LEU A 495 26.34 5.11 2.59
N GLY A 496 26.43 4.92 3.91
CA GLY A 496 26.78 3.66 4.59
C GLY A 496 28.25 3.21 4.42
N SER A 497 28.75 3.14 3.19
CA SER A 497 30.10 2.65 2.86
C SER A 497 31.12 3.78 2.69
N TRP A 498 32.29 3.63 3.32
CA TRP A 498 33.43 4.55 3.13
C TRP A 498 33.93 4.59 1.68
N ILE A 499 33.79 3.51 0.91
CA ILE A 499 34.14 3.47 -0.52
C ILE A 499 33.20 4.40 -1.30
N VAL A 500 31.89 4.31 -1.03
CA VAL A 500 30.87 5.18 -1.64
C VAL A 500 31.10 6.64 -1.23
N ARG A 501 31.38 6.91 0.05
CA ARG A 501 31.73 8.27 0.54
C ARG A 501 32.91 8.88 -0.21
N VAL A 502 34.08 8.25 -0.18
CA VAL A 502 35.30 8.77 -0.84
C VAL A 502 35.11 8.90 -2.35
N GLY A 503 34.40 7.96 -2.98
CA GLY A 503 34.01 8.05 -4.38
C GLY A 503 33.12 9.26 -4.68
N LEU A 504 32.04 9.48 -3.91
CA LEU A 504 31.14 10.63 -4.11
C LEU A 504 31.84 11.98 -3.84
N TRP A 505 32.70 12.05 -2.81
CA TRP A 505 33.49 13.24 -2.48
C TRP A 505 34.42 13.62 -3.64
N THR A 506 35.15 12.64 -4.18
CA THR A 506 36.07 12.86 -5.31
C THR A 506 35.33 13.20 -6.60
N ILE A 507 34.23 12.49 -6.92
CA ILE A 507 33.38 12.80 -8.09
C ILE A 507 32.82 14.22 -7.99
N SER A 508 32.26 14.61 -6.84
CA SER A 508 31.68 15.94 -6.65
C SER A 508 32.74 17.05 -6.77
N LEU A 509 33.87 16.91 -6.06
CA LEU A 509 34.96 17.90 -6.11
C LEU A 509 35.52 18.08 -7.53
N VAL A 510 35.79 16.98 -8.23
CA VAL A 510 36.37 17.03 -9.59
C VAL A 510 35.34 17.48 -10.62
N SER A 511 34.07 17.10 -10.47
CA SER A 511 33.00 17.59 -11.35
C SER A 511 32.80 19.10 -11.20
N LEU A 512 32.75 19.61 -9.97
CA LEU A 512 32.59 21.05 -9.71
C LEU A 512 33.80 21.86 -10.22
N LEU A 513 35.03 21.50 -9.83
CA LEU A 513 36.23 22.22 -10.24
C LEU A 513 36.54 22.04 -11.73
N GLY A 514 36.44 20.82 -12.24
CA GLY A 514 36.74 20.48 -13.64
C GLY A 514 35.80 21.17 -14.61
N ASN A 515 34.49 21.13 -14.37
CA ASN A 515 33.52 21.81 -15.26
C ASN A 515 33.58 23.34 -15.11
N LEU A 516 33.92 23.88 -13.93
CA LEU A 516 34.19 25.32 -13.77
C LEU A 516 35.42 25.77 -14.58
N ILE A 517 36.52 25.02 -14.53
CA ILE A 517 37.73 25.30 -15.32
C ILE A 517 37.44 25.15 -16.82
N LEU A 518 36.67 24.13 -17.23
CA LEU A 518 36.19 23.95 -18.59
C LEU A 518 35.42 25.19 -19.07
N PHE A 519 34.46 25.68 -18.28
CA PHE A 519 33.67 26.86 -18.60
C PHE A 519 34.56 28.11 -18.74
N LEU A 520 35.46 28.35 -17.78
CA LEU A 520 36.43 29.45 -17.84
C LEU A 520 37.36 29.35 -19.07
N SER A 521 37.77 28.15 -19.48
CA SER A 521 38.62 27.95 -20.67
C SER A 521 37.89 28.25 -21.98
N LEU A 522 36.60 27.90 -22.07
CA LEU A 522 35.78 28.10 -23.27
C LEU A 522 35.41 29.58 -23.45
N PHE A 523 34.98 30.25 -22.38
CA PHE A 523 34.54 31.65 -22.42
C PHE A 523 35.66 32.68 -22.19
N GLY A 524 36.81 32.28 -21.64
CA GLY A 524 37.98 33.13 -21.48
C GLY A 524 38.74 33.42 -22.78
N SER A 525 38.49 32.65 -23.85
CA SER A 525 39.06 32.90 -25.18
C SER A 525 38.15 33.80 -26.02
N SER A 526 38.67 34.94 -26.49
CA SER A 526 37.90 35.92 -27.30
C SER A 526 37.76 35.48 -28.78
N GLY A 527 37.46 34.20 -29.02
CA GLY A 527 37.37 33.59 -30.33
C GLY A 527 35.93 33.28 -30.77
N TYR A 528 35.76 32.94 -32.05
CA TYR A 528 34.47 32.49 -32.58
C TYR A 528 34.02 31.17 -31.93
N LEU A 529 32.80 31.13 -31.40
CA LEU A 529 32.24 29.95 -30.75
C LEU A 529 31.75 28.96 -31.82
N SER A 530 32.51 27.90 -32.09
CA SER A 530 32.09 26.86 -33.04
C SER A 530 30.88 26.07 -32.50
N PRO A 531 30.04 25.47 -33.37
CA PRO A 531 28.86 24.73 -32.92
C PRO A 531 29.21 23.55 -32.00
N LEU A 532 30.39 22.95 -32.18
CA LEU A 532 30.88 21.88 -31.32
C LEU A 532 31.31 22.39 -29.93
N ARG A 533 32.01 23.55 -29.86
CA ARG A 533 32.36 24.18 -28.57
C ARG A 533 31.13 24.60 -27.78
N PHE A 534 30.06 25.04 -28.46
CA PHE A 534 28.77 25.32 -27.84
C PHE A 534 28.17 24.07 -27.19
N ASN A 535 28.09 22.93 -27.89
CA ASN A 535 27.57 21.69 -27.30
C ASN A 535 28.44 21.19 -26.13
N VAL A 536 29.78 21.31 -26.21
CA VAL A 536 30.68 20.99 -25.09
C VAL A 536 30.43 21.91 -23.88
N ALA A 537 30.18 23.21 -24.10
CA ALA A 537 29.80 24.13 -23.02
C ALA A 537 28.47 23.75 -22.36
N CYS A 538 27.46 23.35 -23.16
CA CYS A 538 26.18 22.88 -22.64
C CYS A 538 26.33 21.58 -21.83
N MET A 539 27.11 20.60 -22.32
CA MET A 539 27.42 19.38 -21.55
C MET A 539 28.21 19.69 -20.27
N GLY A 540 29.12 20.66 -20.30
CA GLY A 540 29.82 21.12 -19.09
C GLY A 540 28.87 21.72 -18.04
N ALA A 541 27.84 22.45 -18.47
CA ALA A 541 26.82 23.00 -17.58
C ALA A 541 25.92 21.92 -16.97
N THR A 542 25.52 20.89 -17.72
CA THR A 542 24.74 19.76 -17.18
C THR A 542 25.59 18.91 -16.22
N ASN A 543 26.86 18.65 -16.55
CA ASN A 543 27.80 17.96 -15.66
C ASN A 543 28.00 18.72 -14.33
N LEU A 544 28.07 20.06 -14.37
CA LEU A 544 28.17 20.89 -13.17
C LEU A 544 26.95 20.71 -12.25
N LEU A 545 25.73 20.62 -12.81
CA LEU A 545 24.51 20.33 -12.05
C LEU A 545 24.54 18.94 -11.39
N THR A 546 25.06 17.91 -12.07
CA THR A 546 25.32 16.59 -11.47
C THR A 546 26.34 16.68 -10.33
N GLY A 547 27.37 17.53 -10.47
CA GLY A 547 28.33 17.84 -9.41
C GLY A 547 27.70 18.50 -8.18
N VAL A 548 26.70 19.38 -8.39
CA VAL A 548 25.90 19.99 -7.31
C VAL A 548 25.03 18.94 -6.61
N CYS A 549 24.33 18.08 -7.35
CA CYS A 549 23.47 17.04 -6.74
C CYS A 549 24.26 15.99 -5.95
N THR A 550 25.43 15.58 -6.45
CA THR A 550 26.33 14.71 -5.68
C THR A 550 26.87 15.43 -4.44
N CYS A 551 27.12 16.74 -4.50
CA CYS A 551 27.49 17.55 -3.34
C CYS A 551 26.37 17.59 -2.29
N THR A 552 25.10 17.74 -2.67
CA THR A 552 23.98 17.77 -1.70
C THR A 552 23.86 16.44 -0.94
N LEU A 553 23.97 15.29 -1.63
CA LEU A 553 23.98 13.98 -0.96
C LEU A 553 25.17 13.80 0.00
N VAL A 554 26.37 14.28 -0.39
CA VAL A 554 27.55 14.28 0.49
C VAL A 554 27.34 15.13 1.73
N LEU A 555 26.77 16.33 1.59
CA LEU A 555 26.49 17.22 2.70
C LEU A 555 25.44 16.63 3.65
N VAL A 556 24.36 16.05 3.12
CA VAL A 556 23.33 15.38 3.94
C VAL A 556 23.94 14.22 4.73
N ASP A 557 24.69 13.32 4.09
CA ASP A 557 25.38 12.21 4.78
C ASP A 557 26.36 12.71 5.86
N ALA A 558 27.08 13.81 5.61
CA ALA A 558 28.00 14.40 6.59
C ALA A 558 27.29 15.05 7.78
N PHE A 559 26.14 15.72 7.57
CA PHE A 559 25.37 16.36 8.64
C PHE A 559 24.51 15.38 9.47
N THR A 560 24.24 14.18 8.94
CA THR A 560 23.37 13.17 9.57
C THR A 560 24.11 11.88 9.95
N MET A 561 25.45 11.91 9.94
CA MET A 561 26.29 10.73 10.17
C MET A 561 26.11 10.17 11.59
N GLY A 562 25.62 8.94 11.69
CA GLY A 562 25.34 8.22 12.93
C GLY A 562 23.86 8.18 13.29
N ASP A 563 23.13 9.26 12.97
CA ASP A 563 21.77 9.53 13.44
C ASP A 563 20.76 9.69 12.27
N PHE A 564 21.05 9.14 11.09
CA PHE A 564 20.25 9.38 9.88
C PHE A 564 18.77 9.00 10.05
N SER A 565 18.45 7.97 10.83
CA SER A 565 17.07 7.56 11.13
C SER A 565 16.18 8.66 11.71
N LEU A 566 16.73 9.62 12.47
CA LEU A 566 15.95 10.76 13.00
C LEU A 566 15.60 11.81 11.93
N TYR A 567 16.38 11.87 10.84
CA TYR A 567 16.27 12.90 9.81
C TYR A 567 15.77 12.37 8.46
N GLY A 568 15.88 11.06 8.21
CA GLY A 568 15.51 10.41 6.95
C GLY A 568 14.09 10.71 6.52
N ALA A 569 13.14 10.76 7.46
CA ALA A 569 11.73 11.11 7.25
C ALA A 569 11.55 12.49 6.61
N ARG A 570 12.17 13.49 7.24
CA ARG A 570 12.08 14.90 6.84
C ARG A 570 12.91 15.18 5.58
N TRP A 571 13.92 14.36 5.30
CA TRP A 571 14.69 14.43 4.06
C TRP A 571 13.94 13.79 2.88
N GLU A 572 13.57 12.51 2.97
CA GLU A 572 12.93 11.75 1.87
C GLU A 572 11.61 12.39 1.43
N GLY A 573 10.74 12.78 2.38
CA GLY A 573 9.49 13.51 2.07
C GLY A 573 9.67 15.02 1.80
N GLY A 574 10.86 15.57 2.00
CA GLY A 574 11.10 17.01 2.05
C GLY A 574 11.37 17.67 0.69
N PRO A 575 11.17 19.00 0.58
CA PRO A 575 11.40 19.75 -0.66
C PRO A 575 12.88 19.72 -1.11
N GLY A 576 13.83 19.52 -0.18
CA GLY A 576 15.25 19.37 -0.51
C GLY A 576 15.56 18.13 -1.34
N CYS A 577 14.91 17.00 -1.02
CA CYS A 577 15.06 15.78 -1.80
C CYS A 577 14.33 15.87 -3.14
N GLN A 578 13.11 16.44 -3.16
CA GLN A 578 12.39 16.70 -4.42
C GLN A 578 13.19 17.58 -5.38
N ALA A 579 13.80 18.66 -4.89
CA ALA A 579 14.66 19.53 -5.69
C ALA A 579 15.93 18.80 -6.19
N THR A 580 16.59 18.02 -5.33
CA THR A 580 17.78 17.23 -5.72
C THR A 580 17.44 16.21 -6.80
N GLY A 581 16.33 15.49 -6.66
CA GLY A 581 15.84 14.52 -7.66
C GLY A 581 15.51 15.18 -9.00
N TRP A 582 14.81 16.32 -8.97
CA TRP A 582 14.48 17.09 -10.17
C TRP A 582 15.73 17.58 -10.92
N VAL A 583 16.70 18.17 -10.21
CA VAL A 583 17.96 18.64 -10.84
C VAL A 583 18.77 17.46 -11.36
N TRP A 584 18.80 16.31 -10.66
CA TRP A 584 19.51 15.11 -11.10
C TRP A 584 18.94 14.57 -12.41
N VAL A 585 17.62 14.39 -12.52
CA VAL A 585 16.97 13.92 -13.75
C VAL A 585 17.17 14.94 -14.87
N PHE A 586 16.96 16.24 -14.62
CA PHE A 586 17.22 17.27 -15.63
C PHE A 586 18.66 17.20 -16.16
N ALA A 587 19.65 17.06 -15.27
CA ALA A 587 21.06 17.01 -15.64
C ALA A 587 21.43 15.73 -16.39
N SER A 588 20.91 14.56 -15.99
CA SER A 588 21.18 13.28 -16.68
C SER A 588 20.59 13.27 -18.09
N GLU A 589 19.29 13.57 -18.23
CA GLU A 589 18.60 13.50 -19.52
C GLU A 589 19.16 14.55 -20.49
N ALA A 590 19.46 15.75 -19.99
CA ALA A 590 20.09 16.79 -20.80
C ALA A 590 21.50 16.38 -21.26
N SER A 591 22.31 15.77 -20.38
CA SER A 591 23.65 15.29 -20.76
C SER A 591 23.59 14.22 -21.85
N VAL A 592 22.66 13.26 -21.76
CA VAL A 592 22.52 12.17 -22.75
C VAL A 592 21.99 12.70 -24.10
N LEU A 593 21.00 13.59 -24.08
CA LEU A 593 20.45 14.19 -25.30
C LEU A 593 21.47 15.11 -26.00
N LEU A 594 22.23 15.91 -25.24
CA LEU A 594 23.31 16.75 -25.80
C LEU A 594 24.47 15.91 -26.36
N LEU A 595 24.81 14.78 -25.73
CA LEU A 595 25.78 13.82 -26.27
C LEU A 595 25.31 13.21 -27.59
N THR A 596 24.03 12.85 -27.67
CA THR A 596 23.39 12.35 -28.90
C THR A 596 23.43 13.40 -30.01
N LEU A 597 23.11 14.65 -29.70
CA LEU A 597 23.21 15.77 -30.64
C LEU A 597 24.66 15.98 -31.12
N ALA A 598 25.64 15.92 -30.23
CA ALA A 598 27.06 16.04 -30.58
C ALA A 598 27.52 14.89 -31.52
N ALA A 599 27.13 13.65 -31.22
CA ALA A 599 27.44 12.49 -32.06
C ALA A 599 26.86 12.59 -33.47
N VAL A 600 25.58 12.95 -33.58
CA VAL A 600 24.89 13.17 -34.87
C VAL A 600 25.51 14.35 -35.63
N GLN A 601 25.83 15.45 -34.95
CA GLN A 601 26.50 16.60 -35.58
C GLN A 601 27.89 16.22 -36.13
N CYS A 602 28.70 15.44 -35.39
CA CYS A 602 30.00 14.97 -35.87
C CYS A 602 29.85 14.11 -37.14
N GLY A 603 28.92 13.16 -37.16
CA GLY A 603 28.65 12.33 -38.34
C GLY A 603 28.23 13.15 -39.56
N ILE A 604 27.26 14.05 -39.40
CA ILE A 604 26.80 14.94 -40.49
C ILE A 604 27.94 15.85 -40.99
N SER A 605 28.76 16.40 -40.08
CA SER A 605 29.83 17.32 -40.45
C SER A 605 30.90 16.65 -41.33
N VAL A 606 31.25 15.38 -41.05
CA VAL A 606 32.21 14.62 -41.89
C VAL A 606 31.61 14.30 -43.26
N THR A 607 30.35 13.86 -43.33
CA THR A 607 29.70 13.58 -44.61
C THR A 607 29.50 14.85 -45.45
N CYS A 608 29.07 15.97 -44.86
CA CYS A 608 28.88 17.25 -45.56
C CYS A 608 30.21 17.91 -46.00
N ALA A 609 31.28 17.76 -45.22
CA ALA A 609 32.61 18.23 -45.60
C ALA A 609 33.10 17.54 -46.88
N ARG A 610 32.93 16.21 -46.99
CA ARG A 610 33.26 15.44 -48.21
C ARG A 610 32.34 15.78 -49.40
N ALA A 611 31.05 16.00 -49.18
CA ALA A 611 30.08 16.15 -50.26
C ALA A 611 29.92 17.58 -50.83
N TYR A 612 30.03 18.61 -49.98
CA TYR A 612 29.64 19.99 -50.35
C TYR A 612 30.58 21.09 -49.82
N GLY A 613 31.64 20.75 -49.07
CA GLY A 613 32.60 21.74 -48.55
C GLY A 613 32.03 22.77 -47.57
N LYS A 614 30.87 22.49 -46.96
CA LYS A 614 30.20 23.38 -45.98
C LYS A 614 30.01 22.68 -44.64
N SER A 615 30.27 23.41 -43.56
CA SER A 615 30.01 22.96 -42.18
C SER A 615 28.53 23.11 -41.80
N SER A 616 28.11 22.43 -40.73
CA SER A 616 26.76 22.57 -40.18
C SER A 616 26.50 24.01 -39.69
N SER A 617 25.28 24.49 -39.91
CA SER A 617 24.86 25.84 -39.50
C SER A 617 24.77 25.95 -37.97
N PHE A 618 25.52 26.88 -37.39
CA PHE A 618 25.49 27.19 -35.95
C PHE A 618 24.07 27.46 -35.43
N GLY A 619 23.23 28.12 -36.23
CA GLY A 619 21.83 28.40 -35.88
C GLY A 619 21.00 27.12 -35.74
N SER A 620 21.23 26.10 -36.57
CA SER A 620 20.52 24.82 -36.51
C SER A 620 20.90 24.03 -35.26
N VAL A 621 22.21 23.89 -34.99
CA VAL A 621 22.72 23.19 -33.80
C VAL A 621 22.18 23.82 -32.51
N ARG A 622 22.19 25.16 -32.42
CA ARG A 622 21.65 25.89 -31.26
C ARG A 622 20.16 25.61 -31.04
N THR A 623 19.37 25.56 -32.11
CA THR A 623 17.94 25.23 -32.04
C THR A 623 17.71 23.78 -31.58
N CYS A 624 18.47 22.82 -32.11
CA CYS A 624 18.38 21.43 -31.65
C CYS A 624 18.78 21.27 -30.17
N ALA A 625 19.85 21.91 -29.73
CA ALA A 625 20.28 21.88 -28.32
C ALA A 625 19.21 22.49 -27.39
N PHE A 626 18.53 23.55 -27.82
CA PHE A 626 17.41 24.14 -27.08
C PHE A 626 16.22 23.17 -26.97
N PHE A 627 15.89 22.43 -28.04
CA PHE A 627 14.88 21.37 -27.98
C PHE A 627 15.28 20.22 -27.03
N CYS A 628 16.54 19.79 -27.02
CA CYS A 628 17.04 18.80 -26.06
C CYS A 628 16.86 19.26 -24.60
N LEU A 629 17.20 20.52 -24.30
CA LEU A 629 17.04 21.09 -22.97
C LEU A 629 15.56 21.22 -22.56
N ILE A 630 14.68 21.62 -23.47
CA ILE A 630 13.22 21.64 -23.22
C ILE A 630 12.71 20.22 -22.93
N LEU A 631 13.10 19.21 -23.72
CA LEU A 631 12.66 17.83 -23.50
C LEU A 631 13.13 17.29 -22.14
N SER A 632 14.36 17.62 -21.74
CA SER A 632 14.89 17.25 -20.42
C SER A 632 14.11 17.94 -19.29
N LEU A 633 13.75 19.20 -19.47
CA LEU A 633 12.96 19.98 -18.51
C LEU A 633 11.53 19.44 -18.37
N THR A 634 10.88 19.06 -19.48
CA THR A 634 9.55 18.44 -19.43
C THR A 634 9.61 17.08 -18.75
N LEU A 635 10.59 16.23 -19.07
CA LEU A 635 10.76 14.93 -18.41
C LEU A 635 11.00 15.08 -16.91
N ALA A 636 11.89 15.99 -16.48
CA ALA A 636 12.16 16.22 -15.06
C ALA A 636 10.94 16.77 -14.30
N SER A 637 10.04 17.51 -14.95
CA SER A 637 8.84 18.08 -14.31
C SER A 637 7.64 17.12 -14.22
N LEU A 638 7.64 15.97 -14.91
CA LEU A 638 6.53 15.01 -14.88
C LEU A 638 6.17 14.49 -13.47
N PRO A 639 7.12 14.11 -12.58
CA PRO A 639 6.78 13.67 -11.23
C PRO A 639 6.17 14.78 -10.35
N LEU A 640 6.50 16.06 -10.62
CA LEU A 640 5.88 17.19 -9.91
C LEU A 640 4.42 17.42 -10.32
N LEU A 641 3.98 16.81 -11.43
CA LEU A 641 2.59 16.80 -11.91
C LEU A 641 1.84 15.50 -11.55
N GLY A 642 2.42 14.66 -10.67
CA GLY A 642 1.84 13.39 -10.23
C GLY A 642 2.13 12.18 -11.12
N VAL A 643 3.01 12.31 -12.13
CA VAL A 643 3.43 11.20 -12.99
C VAL A 643 4.77 10.63 -12.49
N GLY A 644 4.69 9.88 -11.39
CA GLY A 644 5.84 9.39 -10.61
C GLY A 644 6.08 10.21 -9.34
N GLU A 645 6.97 9.75 -8.46
CA GLU A 645 7.27 10.39 -7.18
C GLU A 645 8.79 10.59 -6.98
N TYR A 646 9.21 11.84 -6.74
CA TYR A 646 10.50 12.15 -6.09
C TYR A 646 10.34 11.96 -4.58
N GLY A 647 11.38 11.44 -3.91
CA GLY A 647 11.27 11.07 -2.49
C GLY A 647 10.71 9.66 -2.25
N SER A 648 10.85 8.75 -3.22
CA SER A 648 10.61 7.30 -3.02
C SER A 648 11.81 6.58 -2.38
N SER A 649 12.97 7.24 -2.33
CA SER A 649 14.13 6.85 -1.54
C SER A 649 14.89 8.11 -1.07
N PRO A 650 15.67 8.05 0.02
CA PRO A 650 16.49 9.16 0.49
C PRO A 650 17.63 9.58 -0.46
N PHE A 651 17.89 8.83 -1.55
CA PHE A 651 18.80 9.26 -2.62
C PHE A 651 18.13 10.17 -3.66
N CYS A 652 16.81 10.37 -3.55
CA CYS A 652 16.01 11.26 -4.41
C CYS A 652 15.93 10.86 -5.88
N LEU A 653 16.55 9.74 -6.25
CA LEU A 653 16.47 9.12 -7.57
C LEU A 653 15.10 8.43 -7.76
N PRO A 654 14.55 8.43 -8.98
CA PRO A 654 13.37 7.62 -9.31
C PRO A 654 13.67 6.13 -9.07
N SER A 655 13.00 5.51 -8.09
CA SER A 655 13.27 4.12 -7.71
C SER A 655 12.92 3.13 -8.83
N PRO A 656 13.82 2.21 -9.22
CA PRO A 656 13.52 1.11 -10.12
C PRO A 656 12.98 -0.13 -9.41
N LEU A 657 12.89 -0.16 -8.07
CA LEU A 657 12.41 -1.34 -7.33
C LEU A 657 10.88 -1.37 -7.24
N PRO A 658 10.23 -2.51 -7.50
CA PRO A 658 8.79 -2.67 -7.33
C PRO A 658 8.42 -2.70 -5.83
N THR A 659 7.37 -1.96 -5.46
CA THR A 659 6.64 -2.25 -4.22
C THR A 659 5.95 -3.62 -4.33
N PRO A 660 5.89 -4.44 -3.25
CA PRO A 660 5.22 -5.73 -3.29
C PRO A 660 3.70 -5.55 -3.35
N SER A 661 3.17 -5.42 -4.57
CA SER A 661 1.75 -5.31 -4.87
C SER A 661 1.42 -6.04 -6.18
N PRO A 662 0.34 -6.85 -6.25
CA PRO A 662 0.05 -7.73 -7.40
C PRO A 662 -0.46 -7.02 -8.67
N ARG A 663 -0.44 -5.69 -8.71
CA ARG A 663 -0.73 -4.86 -9.88
C ARG A 663 0.48 -3.98 -10.15
N LEU A 664 0.87 -3.84 -11.43
CA LEU A 664 1.96 -2.94 -11.83
C LEU A 664 1.56 -1.50 -11.43
N PRO A 665 2.24 -0.85 -10.46
CA PRO A 665 1.84 0.49 -10.04
C PRO A 665 2.28 1.51 -11.09
N PHE A 666 1.46 2.57 -11.27
CA PHE A 666 1.76 3.67 -12.18
C PHE A 666 3.12 4.36 -11.89
N SER A 667 3.63 4.24 -10.65
CA SER A 667 4.93 4.77 -10.22
C SER A 667 6.13 4.17 -10.97
N LEU A 668 6.06 2.92 -11.46
CA LEU A 668 7.16 2.28 -12.21
C LEU A 668 7.22 2.70 -13.68
N ALA A 669 6.17 3.31 -14.23
CA ALA A 669 6.12 3.68 -15.65
C ALA A 669 7.14 4.79 -15.99
N PHE A 670 7.36 5.74 -15.08
CA PHE A 670 8.28 6.87 -15.30
C PHE A 670 9.77 6.43 -15.31
N PRO A 671 10.30 5.70 -14.30
CA PRO A 671 11.66 5.14 -14.36
C PRO A 671 11.91 4.28 -15.60
N LEU A 672 10.95 3.44 -15.99
CA LEU A 672 11.06 2.60 -17.19
C LEU A 672 11.14 3.43 -18.48
N ALA A 673 10.35 4.50 -18.59
CA ALA A 673 10.41 5.41 -19.74
C ALA A 673 11.77 6.12 -19.87
N LEU A 674 12.36 6.56 -18.76
CA LEU A 674 13.71 7.15 -18.74
C LEU A 674 14.78 6.12 -19.17
N ILE A 675 14.73 4.89 -18.66
CA ILE A 675 15.67 3.82 -19.05
C ILE A 675 15.55 3.53 -20.57
N MET A 676 14.34 3.41 -21.11
CA MET A 676 14.13 3.16 -22.54
C MET A 676 14.61 4.33 -23.41
N MET A 677 14.37 5.58 -23.01
CA MET A 677 14.82 6.77 -23.74
C MET A 677 16.35 6.88 -23.76
N ASN A 678 16.99 6.69 -22.59
CA ASN A 678 18.46 6.68 -22.49
C ASN A 678 19.09 5.53 -23.29
N THR A 679 18.47 4.35 -23.30
CA THR A 679 18.92 3.21 -24.12
C THR A 679 18.84 3.53 -25.62
N LEU A 680 17.75 4.14 -26.08
CA LEU A 680 17.59 4.58 -27.47
C LEU A 680 18.64 5.64 -27.87
N CYS A 681 18.87 6.64 -27.02
CA CYS A 681 19.91 7.65 -27.25
C CYS A 681 21.30 7.03 -27.34
N LEU A 682 21.62 6.09 -26.46
CA LEU A 682 22.89 5.36 -26.45
C LEU A 682 23.10 4.51 -27.72
N LEU A 683 22.04 3.90 -28.27
CA LEU A 683 22.08 3.22 -29.56
C LEU A 683 22.35 4.19 -30.72
N ILE A 684 21.72 5.37 -30.74
CA ILE A 684 21.96 6.41 -31.76
C ILE A 684 23.40 6.95 -31.67
N VAL A 685 23.90 7.20 -30.45
CA VAL A 685 25.28 7.60 -30.20
C VAL A 685 26.26 6.55 -30.71
N THR A 686 26.03 5.27 -30.37
CA THR A 686 26.89 4.14 -30.77
C THR A 686 26.91 3.95 -32.30
N GLY A 687 25.74 3.97 -32.95
CA GLY A 687 25.65 3.87 -34.41
C GLY A 687 26.32 5.05 -35.12
N SER A 688 26.14 6.27 -34.60
CA SER A 688 26.80 7.48 -35.11
C SER A 688 28.33 7.41 -34.95
N TYR A 689 28.81 6.88 -33.83
CA TYR A 689 30.23 6.68 -33.55
C TYR A 689 30.86 5.62 -34.48
N ILE A 690 30.23 4.45 -34.64
CA ILE A 690 30.71 3.40 -35.55
C ILE A 690 30.83 3.95 -36.98
N ARG A 691 29.83 4.70 -37.44
CA ARG A 691 29.87 5.38 -38.74
C ARG A 691 31.00 6.40 -38.83
N LEU A 692 31.16 7.27 -37.82
CA LEU A 692 32.22 8.27 -37.77
C LEU A 692 33.62 7.62 -37.85
N TYR A 693 33.85 6.56 -37.07
CA TYR A 693 35.10 5.80 -37.06
C TYR A 693 35.38 5.12 -38.40
N TRP A 694 34.37 4.51 -39.02
CA TRP A 694 34.47 3.90 -40.35
C TRP A 694 34.75 4.95 -41.45
N GLU A 695 34.16 6.14 -41.37
CA GLU A 695 34.41 7.24 -42.30
C GLU A 695 35.81 7.86 -42.12
N LEU A 696 36.37 7.85 -40.89
CA LEU A 696 37.73 8.27 -40.56
C LEU A 696 38.79 7.25 -41.03
N LEU A 697 38.55 5.94 -40.91
CA LEU A 697 39.45 4.90 -41.46
C LEU A 697 39.55 4.95 -42.99
N ARG A 698 38.57 5.54 -43.68
CA ARG A 698 38.49 5.57 -45.15
C ARG A 698 39.18 6.76 -45.82
N GLY A 699 39.86 7.65 -45.11
CA GLY A 699 40.67 8.68 -45.78
C GLY A 699 41.39 9.66 -44.88
N GLU A 700 42.57 10.07 -45.33
CA GLU A 700 43.42 11.09 -44.72
C GLU A 700 42.68 12.42 -44.60
N CYS A 701 42.71 13.01 -43.40
CA CYS A 701 41.90 14.17 -43.05
C CYS A 701 42.76 15.34 -42.56
N GLU A 702 43.79 15.70 -43.33
CA GLU A 702 44.81 16.68 -42.95
C GLU A 702 44.39 18.15 -43.13
N GLY A 703 43.21 18.42 -43.68
CA GLY A 703 42.83 19.76 -44.16
C GLY A 703 42.04 20.66 -43.20
N LEU A 704 41.52 20.17 -42.05
CA LEU A 704 40.63 20.95 -41.18
C LEU A 704 41.05 20.98 -39.71
N TRP A 705 41.06 22.20 -39.14
CA TRP A 705 41.21 22.48 -37.71
C TRP A 705 40.18 21.75 -36.83
N ASP A 706 39.05 21.30 -37.40
CA ASP A 706 38.04 20.50 -36.72
C ASP A 706 38.46 19.04 -36.47
N CYS A 707 39.50 18.52 -37.13
CA CYS A 707 39.82 17.09 -37.01
C CYS A 707 40.32 16.68 -35.61
N ALA A 708 40.99 17.58 -34.89
CA ALA A 708 41.33 17.40 -33.48
C ALA A 708 40.07 17.37 -32.61
N MET A 709 39.18 18.35 -32.77
CA MET A 709 37.92 18.48 -32.02
C MET A 709 36.97 17.30 -32.26
N ILE A 710 36.92 16.74 -33.48
CA ILE A 710 36.18 15.51 -33.79
C ILE A 710 36.76 14.32 -33.02
N LYS A 711 38.10 14.17 -32.93
CA LYS A 711 38.73 13.14 -32.08
C LYS A 711 38.41 13.33 -30.59
N HIS A 712 38.33 14.56 -30.09
CA HIS A 712 37.94 14.84 -28.70
C HIS A 712 36.51 14.37 -28.41
N VAL A 713 35.55 14.74 -29.27
CA VAL A 713 34.14 14.34 -29.09
C VAL A 713 33.96 12.83 -29.30
N ALA A 714 34.73 12.20 -30.18
CA ALA A 714 34.78 10.74 -30.31
C ALA A 714 35.22 10.05 -29.01
N TRP A 715 36.29 10.52 -28.35
CA TRP A 715 36.72 10.00 -27.04
C TRP A 715 35.69 10.24 -25.94
N LEU A 716 35.02 11.40 -25.94
CA LEU A 716 33.95 11.72 -25.00
C LEU A 716 32.76 10.77 -25.20
N ILE A 717 32.33 10.54 -26.44
CA ILE A 717 31.30 9.55 -26.79
C ILE A 717 31.68 8.14 -26.31
N PHE A 718 32.91 7.68 -26.58
CA PHE A 718 33.38 6.35 -26.19
C PHE A 718 33.38 6.16 -24.67
N THR A 719 33.92 7.13 -23.92
CA THR A 719 34.03 7.06 -22.46
C THR A 719 32.69 7.18 -21.76
N ASN A 720 31.76 8.01 -22.24
CA ASN A 720 30.39 8.05 -21.71
C ASN A 720 29.67 6.73 -22.01
N GLY A 721 29.77 6.22 -23.24
CA GLY A 721 29.12 4.97 -23.63
C GLY A 721 29.55 3.77 -22.78
N LEU A 722 30.86 3.63 -22.52
CA LEU A 722 31.42 2.57 -21.69
C LEU A 722 30.94 2.61 -20.23
N LEU A 723 30.54 3.78 -19.72
CA LEU A 723 30.03 3.96 -18.36
C LEU A 723 28.51 3.83 -18.25
N TYR A 724 27.75 4.26 -19.26
CA TYR A 724 26.29 4.13 -19.26
C TYR A 724 25.79 2.72 -19.60
N VAL A 725 26.50 1.93 -20.44
CA VAL A 725 26.07 0.56 -20.78
C VAL A 725 25.92 -0.34 -19.54
N PRO A 726 26.89 -0.43 -18.61
CA PRO A 726 26.74 -1.24 -17.40
C PRO A 726 25.60 -0.77 -16.50
N VAL A 727 25.43 0.54 -16.31
CA VAL A 727 24.37 1.10 -15.46
C VAL A 727 22.98 0.76 -16.03
N ALA A 728 22.77 0.96 -17.33
CA ALA A 728 21.51 0.64 -18.00
C ALA A 728 21.19 -0.87 -17.94
N PHE A 729 22.19 -1.72 -18.19
CA PHE A 729 22.03 -3.17 -18.11
C PHE A 729 21.67 -3.64 -16.70
N LEU A 730 22.44 -3.24 -15.68
CA LEU A 730 22.21 -3.65 -14.29
C LEU A 730 20.87 -3.14 -13.75
N SER A 731 20.48 -1.91 -14.11
CA SER A 731 19.16 -1.34 -13.73
C SER A 731 18.00 -2.12 -14.36
N LEU A 732 18.12 -2.48 -15.65
CA LEU A 732 17.10 -3.27 -16.36
C LEU A 732 17.01 -4.71 -15.81
N CYS A 733 18.14 -5.36 -15.55
CA CYS A 733 18.17 -6.70 -14.97
C CYS A 733 17.60 -6.75 -13.55
N SER A 734 17.85 -5.72 -12.74
CA SER A 734 17.24 -5.57 -11.41
C SER A 734 15.73 -5.35 -11.48
N LEU A 735 15.25 -4.51 -12.41
CA LEU A 735 13.82 -4.24 -12.62
C LEU A 735 13.06 -5.49 -13.08
N LEU A 736 13.69 -6.32 -13.93
CA LEU A 736 13.11 -7.57 -14.44
C LEU A 736 13.32 -8.79 -13.52
N GLY A 737 14.00 -8.63 -12.38
CA GLY A 737 14.32 -9.74 -11.46
C GLY A 737 15.25 -10.82 -12.05
N LEU A 738 15.98 -10.51 -13.13
CA LEU A 738 16.78 -11.47 -13.90
C LEU A 738 18.15 -11.76 -13.28
N LEU A 739 18.64 -10.89 -12.40
CA LEU A 739 19.85 -11.10 -11.61
C LEU A 739 19.61 -10.73 -10.15
N SER A 740 19.92 -11.66 -9.26
CA SER A 740 20.00 -11.45 -7.81
C SER A 740 21.28 -10.68 -7.43
N LEU A 741 21.43 -9.46 -7.94
CA LEU A 741 22.46 -8.52 -7.48
C LEU A 741 22.05 -8.01 -6.10
N GLY A 742 22.96 -8.09 -5.11
CA GLY A 742 22.70 -7.52 -3.80
C GLY A 742 22.44 -6.01 -3.89
N GLU A 743 21.44 -5.52 -3.16
CA GLU A 743 20.99 -4.12 -3.22
C GLU A 743 22.12 -3.10 -2.96
N GLU A 744 23.10 -3.43 -2.10
CA GLU A 744 24.30 -2.62 -1.87
C GLU A 744 25.18 -2.43 -3.13
N VAL A 745 25.23 -3.43 -4.01
CA VAL A 745 25.96 -3.34 -5.29
C VAL A 745 25.21 -2.40 -6.23
N LEU A 746 23.88 -2.52 -6.31
CA LEU A 746 23.04 -1.64 -7.13
C LEU A 746 23.12 -0.18 -6.66
N LYS A 747 23.03 0.05 -5.34
CA LYS A 747 23.26 1.35 -4.70
C LYS A 747 24.63 1.93 -5.06
N SER A 748 25.69 1.13 -4.94
CA SER A 748 27.05 1.55 -5.26
C SER A 748 27.22 1.92 -6.74
N VAL A 749 26.61 1.15 -7.65
CA VAL A 749 26.65 1.42 -9.10
C VAL A 749 25.88 2.70 -9.45
N LEU A 750 24.67 2.89 -8.91
CA LEU A 750 23.88 4.11 -9.11
C LEU A 750 24.61 5.36 -8.59
N LEU A 751 25.19 5.30 -7.39
CA LEU A 751 25.83 6.45 -6.76
C LEU A 751 27.22 6.77 -7.34
N LEU A 752 28.02 5.77 -7.73
CA LEU A 752 29.39 6.01 -8.22
C LEU A 752 29.49 6.05 -9.74
N LEU A 753 28.83 5.13 -10.45
CA LEU A 753 29.06 4.95 -11.90
C LEU A 753 28.23 5.92 -12.75
N GLN A 754 27.00 6.23 -12.35
CA GLN A 754 26.13 7.16 -13.07
C GLN A 754 26.65 8.62 -13.10
N PRO A 755 27.16 9.22 -12.00
CA PRO A 755 27.71 10.58 -12.06
C PRO A 755 29.17 10.64 -12.53
N LEU A 756 29.88 9.51 -12.66
CA LEU A 756 31.30 9.46 -13.06
C LEU A 756 31.63 10.21 -14.37
N PRO A 757 30.79 10.19 -15.43
CA PRO A 757 31.06 10.96 -16.64
C PRO A 757 31.18 12.47 -16.39
N SER A 758 30.44 13.02 -15.40
CA SER A 758 30.53 14.45 -15.06
C SER A 758 31.91 14.89 -14.58
N CYS A 759 32.67 13.97 -13.97
CA CYS A 759 34.05 14.13 -13.55
C CYS A 759 35.05 13.93 -14.71
N LEU A 760 34.86 12.88 -15.53
CA LEU A 760 35.81 12.52 -16.59
C LEU A 760 35.75 13.44 -17.82
N ASN A 761 34.55 13.90 -18.19
CA ASN A 761 34.32 14.76 -19.36
C ASN A 761 35.20 16.03 -19.41
N PRO A 762 35.29 16.87 -18.35
CA PRO A 762 36.18 18.03 -18.35
C PRO A 762 37.66 17.65 -18.35
N LEU A 763 38.06 16.57 -17.68
CA LEU A 763 39.46 16.11 -17.64
C LEU A 763 39.94 15.68 -19.03
N LEU A 764 39.14 14.90 -19.76
CA LEU A 764 39.44 14.49 -21.13
C LEU A 764 39.61 15.72 -22.04
N PHE A 765 38.72 16.71 -21.92
CA PHE A 765 38.84 17.96 -22.69
C PHE A 765 40.14 18.72 -22.38
N LEU A 766 40.51 18.85 -21.11
CA LEU A 766 41.71 19.57 -20.67
C LEU A 766 43.02 18.85 -21.04
N LEU A 767 43.03 17.51 -21.02
CA LEU A 767 44.19 16.71 -21.43
C LEU A 767 44.46 16.86 -22.94
N PHE A 768 43.46 16.64 -23.79
CA PHE A 768 43.66 16.65 -25.25
C PHE A 768 43.81 18.06 -25.84
N THR A 769 43.36 19.13 -25.16
CA THR A 769 43.66 20.51 -25.57
C THR A 769 45.10 20.95 -25.27
N ARG A 770 45.82 20.23 -24.38
CA ARG A 770 47.20 20.57 -24.00
C ARG A 770 48.23 20.30 -25.10
N ASP A 771 47.96 19.38 -26.03
CA ASP A 771 48.83 19.09 -27.19
C ASP A 771 48.91 20.23 -28.23
N HIS A 772 48.07 21.26 -28.10
CA HIS A 772 48.12 22.48 -28.94
C HIS A 772 48.65 23.72 -28.17
N SER A 773 49.40 23.51 -27.09
CA SER A 773 49.84 24.57 -26.14
C SER A 773 50.86 25.60 -26.66
N GLN A 774 51.14 25.71 -27.97
CA GLN A 774 51.77 26.92 -28.53
C GLN A 774 50.87 28.17 -28.45
N PHE A 775 49.55 28.00 -28.26
CA PHE A 775 48.60 29.13 -28.23
C PHE A 775 48.41 29.80 -26.86
N PHE A 776 48.83 29.18 -25.75
CA PHE A 776 48.49 29.69 -24.41
C PHE A 776 49.44 30.76 -23.85
N TRP A 777 50.61 30.99 -24.46
CA TRP A 777 51.64 31.93 -23.94
C TRP A 777 52.35 32.78 -25.02
N SER A 778 51.72 33.06 -26.16
CA SER A 778 52.26 33.98 -27.17
C SER A 778 51.74 35.42 -26.96
N ARG A 779 52.66 36.36 -26.65
CA ARG A 779 52.38 37.79 -26.54
C ARG A 779 51.73 38.35 -27.83
N PRO A 780 50.83 39.34 -27.74
CA PRO A 780 50.25 39.96 -28.92
C PRO A 780 51.31 40.75 -29.70
N LYS A 781 51.60 40.34 -30.94
CA LYS A 781 52.18 41.21 -31.96
C LYS A 781 51.12 41.55 -32.99
N ALA A 782 50.67 42.79 -32.96
CA ALA A 782 49.76 43.31 -33.96
C ALA A 782 50.50 43.54 -35.30
N HIS A 783 49.85 43.20 -36.41
CA HIS A 783 49.90 43.98 -37.65
C HIS A 783 48.70 43.61 -38.54
N PRO A 784 47.83 44.58 -38.90
CA PRO A 784 46.75 44.36 -39.86
C PRO A 784 47.22 44.72 -41.28
N GLN A 785 47.09 43.78 -42.23
CA GLN A 785 47.24 44.04 -43.67
C GLN A 785 45.98 43.55 -44.41
N LEU A 786 45.03 44.49 -44.46
CA LEU A 786 44.08 44.83 -45.54
C LEU A 786 43.92 43.90 -46.77
N ARG A 787 42.67 43.89 -47.30
CA ARG A 787 42.23 43.45 -48.66
C ARG A 787 42.11 41.92 -48.90
N ARG A 788 41.19 41.40 -49.73
CA ARG A 788 39.93 41.93 -50.34
C ARG A 788 39.17 40.73 -50.94
N ASP A 789 37.86 40.85 -51.18
CA ASP A 789 37.10 39.86 -51.97
C ASP A 789 37.74 39.53 -53.32
N ARG A 790 37.74 38.24 -53.72
CA ARG A 790 36.81 37.75 -54.76
C ARG A 790 36.96 36.25 -55.08
N THR A 791 35.79 35.66 -55.29
CA THR A 791 35.47 34.50 -56.14
C THR A 791 36.32 34.31 -57.40
N LEU A 792 36.71 33.07 -57.71
CA LEU A 792 36.41 32.44 -59.01
C LEU A 792 36.50 30.90 -58.94
N ASP A 793 35.88 30.24 -59.91
CA ASP A 793 35.65 28.79 -59.98
C ASP A 793 36.82 27.94 -60.50
N SER A 794 36.60 26.62 -60.38
CA SER A 794 36.81 25.61 -61.44
C SER A 794 38.10 24.76 -61.48
N LEU A 795 37.87 23.46 -61.21
CA LEU A 795 38.12 22.31 -62.10
C LEU A 795 39.53 21.72 -62.36
N VAL A 796 39.55 20.39 -62.20
CA VAL A 796 40.31 19.35 -62.96
C VAL A 796 41.79 19.11 -62.61
N SER A 797 42.04 17.93 -62.01
CA SER A 797 42.81 16.79 -62.55
C SER A 797 43.06 15.81 -61.39
N VAL A 798 42.47 14.61 -61.33
CA VAL A 798 42.71 13.41 -62.15
C VAL A 798 44.17 12.94 -62.11
N GLY A 799 44.35 11.70 -61.63
CA GLY A 799 45.60 10.92 -61.66
C GLY A 799 45.89 10.30 -60.27
N THR A 800 45.56 9.03 -59.99
CA THR A 800 46.28 7.80 -60.38
C THR A 800 47.76 7.81 -59.98
N GLU A 801 48.35 6.80 -59.34
CA GLU A 801 47.88 5.53 -58.73
C GLU A 801 49.11 4.94 -58.00
N ARG A 802 48.92 3.95 -57.10
CA ARG A 802 49.98 2.99 -56.63
C ARG A 802 51.14 3.56 -55.79
N SER A 803 51.88 2.77 -55.00
CA SER A 803 51.64 1.49 -54.30
C SER A 803 52.88 1.16 -53.44
N SER A 804 52.83 0.07 -52.65
CA SER A 804 53.94 -0.59 -51.92
C SER A 804 54.57 0.24 -50.78
N CYS A 805 54.56 -0.22 -49.52
CA CYS A 805 55.31 -1.38 -48.95
C CYS A 805 56.84 -1.15 -49.06
N SER A 806 57.67 -1.27 -48.02
CA SER A 806 57.57 -1.84 -46.66
C SER A 806 58.48 -1.00 -45.71
N ASP A 807 58.81 -1.30 -44.44
CA ASP A 807 58.62 -2.49 -43.58
C ASP A 807 58.74 -2.12 -42.08
N SER A 808 58.47 -3.12 -41.24
CA SER A 808 58.91 -3.33 -39.85
C SER A 808 60.37 -2.90 -39.53
N SER A 809 60.84 -2.68 -38.28
CA SER A 809 60.26 -2.80 -36.93
C SER A 809 61.11 -2.09 -35.84
N THR A 810 60.44 -1.69 -34.74
CA THR A 810 60.86 -1.67 -33.32
C THR A 810 62.30 -1.37 -32.83
N GLN A 811 62.32 -0.50 -31.80
CA GLN A 811 62.94 -0.66 -30.46
C GLN A 811 64.28 0.04 -30.08
N VAL A 812 64.20 0.69 -28.89
CA VAL A 812 65.15 0.63 -27.75
C VAL A 812 66.34 1.63 -27.69
N SER A 813 66.05 2.74 -26.99
CA SER A 813 66.64 3.16 -25.70
C SER A 813 67.96 3.96 -25.57
N LEU A 814 67.83 4.99 -24.72
CA LEU A 814 68.69 5.41 -23.59
C LEU A 814 69.94 6.30 -23.75
N THR A 815 70.03 7.19 -22.76
CA THR A 815 71.20 7.85 -22.12
C THR A 815 71.99 8.95 -22.86
N ASP A 816 71.74 10.17 -22.37
CA ASP A 816 72.72 11.11 -21.76
C ASP A 816 74.05 11.44 -22.47
N ALA A 817 74.25 12.74 -22.72
CA ALA A 817 75.34 13.51 -22.11
C ALA A 817 75.20 15.04 -22.26
N ASP A 818 75.76 15.73 -21.27
CA ASP A 818 76.09 17.15 -21.10
C ASP A 818 76.35 18.02 -22.36
N THR A 819 76.01 19.32 -22.31
CA THR A 819 77.02 20.41 -22.06
C THR A 819 76.48 21.85 -22.06
N ILE A 820 76.78 22.54 -20.96
CA ILE A 820 77.25 23.94 -20.79
C ILE A 820 77.38 24.82 -22.07
N HIS A 821 76.70 25.99 -22.12
CA HIS A 821 77.36 27.32 -22.14
C HIS A 821 76.40 28.52 -21.98
N SER A 822 77.00 29.72 -21.84
CA SER A 822 76.49 30.91 -21.13
C SER A 822 76.45 32.20 -21.99
N VAL A 823 76.12 33.34 -21.35
CA VAL A 823 76.14 34.76 -21.85
C VAL A 823 74.88 35.20 -22.62
N GLY A 824 74.27 36.37 -22.43
CA GLY A 824 74.44 37.45 -21.44
C GLY A 824 73.95 38.83 -21.97
N SER A 825 73.26 39.64 -21.14
CA SER A 825 73.13 41.15 -21.10
C SER A 825 73.09 42.01 -22.40
N SER A 826 72.38 43.16 -22.55
CA SER A 826 71.45 43.95 -21.69
C SER A 826 70.94 45.23 -22.43
N THR A 827 69.96 45.97 -21.85
CA THR A 827 69.75 47.47 -21.90
C THR A 827 69.45 48.22 -23.25
N LYS A 828 68.28 48.85 -23.48
CA LYS A 828 67.75 50.22 -23.08
C LYS A 828 68.00 51.34 -24.17
N PRO A 829 67.38 52.57 -24.15
CA PRO A 829 65.96 52.91 -24.43
C PRO A 829 65.71 54.25 -25.23
N ARG A 830 64.43 54.73 -25.31
CA ARG A 830 63.95 56.13 -25.66
C ARG A 830 64.05 56.57 -27.16
N LEU A 831 63.30 57.57 -27.69
CA LEU A 831 62.44 58.67 -27.17
C LEU A 831 61.30 59.08 -28.17
N ASP A 832 60.26 59.80 -27.72
CA ASP A 832 59.16 60.50 -28.45
C ASP A 832 59.63 61.84 -29.15
N PRO A 833 58.83 62.86 -29.62
CA PRO A 833 57.36 63.14 -29.48
C PRO A 833 56.64 64.00 -30.60
N ILE A 834 55.47 64.61 -30.23
CA ILE A 834 54.83 65.85 -30.79
C ILE A 834 54.04 65.69 -32.12
N ARG A 835 52.85 66.29 -32.41
CA ARG A 835 51.78 67.11 -31.73
C ARG A 835 50.45 66.97 -32.56
N PHE A 836 49.27 67.58 -32.32
CA PHE A 836 48.74 68.61 -31.37
C PHE A 836 47.25 68.32 -30.97
N SER A 837 46.37 69.33 -30.77
CA SER A 837 45.02 69.19 -30.15
C SER A 837 44.09 70.41 -30.35
N ASN A 838 42.74 70.25 -30.29
CA ASN A 838 41.80 71.37 -30.02
C ASN A 838 40.62 70.97 -29.07
N TYR A 839 40.61 71.62 -27.89
CA TYR A 839 39.56 71.90 -26.88
C TYR A 839 38.17 71.21 -26.90
N SER A 840 37.49 70.90 -25.79
CA SER A 840 37.81 70.77 -24.33
C SER A 840 36.52 70.23 -23.63
N SER A 841 36.39 69.89 -22.33
CA SER A 841 37.20 69.94 -21.09
C SER A 841 36.70 68.78 -20.16
N THR A 842 37.00 68.58 -18.85
CA THR A 842 37.72 69.33 -17.80
C THR A 842 38.41 68.38 -16.77
N SER A 843 38.91 68.95 -15.67
CA SER A 843 39.35 68.42 -14.35
C SER A 843 38.74 67.11 -13.79
N SER A 844 39.42 66.31 -12.93
CA SER A 844 40.85 66.23 -12.55
C SER A 844 41.17 64.94 -11.73
N VAL A 845 42.44 64.52 -11.77
CA VAL A 845 43.15 63.38 -11.08
C VAL A 845 43.34 63.60 -9.55
N PRO A 846 44.06 62.77 -8.72
CA PRO A 846 44.56 61.35 -8.80
C PRO A 846 44.52 60.45 -7.51
N LEU A 847 44.73 59.12 -7.69
CA LEU A 847 45.46 58.06 -6.93
C LEU A 847 45.94 58.13 -5.42
N ILE A 848 45.89 56.96 -4.74
CA ILE A 848 46.77 56.37 -3.64
C ILE A 848 46.56 56.90 -2.18
N PRO A 849 46.84 56.18 -1.04
CA PRO A 849 47.33 54.80 -0.74
C PRO A 849 46.47 53.94 0.25
N CYS A 850 46.98 52.75 0.66
CA CYS A 850 46.52 51.93 1.81
C CYS A 850 47.37 52.15 3.10
N GLN A 851 46.74 52.04 4.29
CA GLN A 851 47.22 51.63 5.66
C GLN A 851 46.38 52.37 6.74
N VAL A 852 45.57 51.71 7.60
CA VAL A 852 45.89 51.04 8.90
C VAL A 852 46.30 52.06 10.01
N PRO A 853 45.83 52.04 11.29
CA PRO A 853 45.14 50.96 12.05
C PRO A 853 43.87 51.35 12.89
N THR A 854 43.24 50.32 13.49
CA THR A 854 42.53 50.25 14.81
C THR A 854 41.85 51.47 15.46
N LEU A 855 40.59 51.32 15.91
CA LEU A 855 40.25 51.08 17.34
C LEU A 855 38.73 50.93 17.62
N THR A 856 38.41 49.90 18.42
CA THR A 856 37.30 49.77 19.40
C THR A 856 35.86 50.22 19.09
N ALA A 857 34.95 49.23 19.26
CA ALA A 857 33.75 49.28 20.12
C ALA A 857 32.61 50.26 19.73
N LYS A 858 31.34 50.04 20.08
CA LYS A 858 30.66 49.05 20.94
C LYS A 858 29.16 49.12 20.59
N GLU A 859 28.36 48.08 20.89
CA GLU A 859 26.93 48.14 21.27
C GLU A 859 25.93 49.01 20.42
N ARG A 860 24.72 48.57 20.07
CA ARG A 860 23.79 47.73 20.83
C ARG A 860 22.54 47.35 20.03
N GLU A 861 21.96 46.22 20.42
CA GLU A 861 20.51 45.92 20.55
C GLU A 861 19.48 46.22 19.43
N LYS A 862 18.78 45.13 19.06
CA LYS A 862 17.31 45.00 18.95
C LYS A 862 16.56 45.88 17.93
N VAL A 863 15.96 45.22 16.93
CA VAL A 863 14.67 44.52 17.12
C VAL A 863 14.82 43.09 16.60
#